data_AF-A0A957GNN4-F1
#
_entry.id   AF-A0A957GNN4-F1
#
_cell.length_a   1.000
_cell.length_b   1.000
_cell.length_c   1.000
_cell.angle_alpha   90.00
_cell.angle_beta   90.00
_cell.angle_gamma   90.00
#
_symmetry.space_group_name_H-M   'P 1'
#
loop_
_entity.id
_entity.type
_entity.pdbx_description
1 polymer ?
#
loop_
_entity_poly.entity_id
_entity_poly.type
_entity_poly.pdbx_seq_one_letter_code
_entity_poly.pdbx_strand_id
1 'polypeptide(L)'
;VIVTLMALTLIVASGSAARFVAQQQPATIRLQAVAFNPQRGERPAIAPELSLAASQTGRGYYIVQFSGPVQEAWKNDVAALGGEFLGYVPDYAFKVRLDAAQVSRVQSLANVAWVGDFQPAYKISSQIERDGSSRLYRVRVEQGVDAGFTAGTIAQVGAQILRRDGNMLLVAATGGQLTAVAHVSDVAWIENFVFNEKHNETGAGLIMGSNVANAAGYDGSTQIAAVADTGIGGGTAATVHADIPASRVTAIFDWPAASAGGCYTAINDGAQDVDSGHGTHVAGSVLSDGNASGVGKGTAPAAHLVFQAVEDFADMKGQCSLLYPDGYYLLGLPDDLHNLFQQAYNAGARIHANSWGSDQAGLYTLDSSNTDDFIWDNPDMTITFSAGNEGVDANNNGVVDNDSIGSPATAKNVITIGASENARSDNFPCDTGLGYTSHDPYQPGQTCGSMGGLNWLGTAGSRWGFTTEPLNSDPTGGNAEQMAPFSSRGPTDDGRIKPDVVAPGAWILSTYSGMYQEGYDPSANPRNGLFQSDGWGMPFNGEYKYFGGTSMSNPLAAGAATVVRDYYQKAHGHAASAALTKATLINSAVDLLDENNDGSNDNDFPIPNMHEGWGRINVNAATDGSLQFVDNSTGIGTGGSVSYQYSHDGSGPFKATLVWSDFAAAEAAATTLVNNLNLTVTAPNGTTVYRGNNFSGGWSQTGGSADGINNVENVYVQNAGAGTWTVTVTGANVPQGPQRFALVVDAAGGGVPTATPTPIGPTPTPTNTPVPPTPTNTPAPAGTIHVGDLDGSSTAGGGGRWNAQVTITVHTGSEVPASGVTVTGSWSAGGSASCVTNGSGVCSVSKNNLKANVSSVNFTVTSLSDGSSTYNSGANHDPDGDSNGTVITVVK
;
A
#
# COMPACT_ATOMS: atom_id res chain seq x y z
N VAL A 1 -25.58 51.58 67.23
CA VAL A 1 -26.20 51.85 65.92
C VAL A 1 -26.14 50.56 65.11
N ILE A 2 -27.29 50.04 64.73
CA ILE A 2 -27.60 49.15 63.60
C ILE A 2 -26.46 48.28 63.06
N VAL A 3 -26.56 46.97 63.32
CA VAL A 3 -26.01 45.90 62.46
C VAL A 3 -27.10 45.54 61.44
N THR A 4 -26.74 45.39 60.17
CA THR A 4 -27.69 44.98 59.11
C THR A 4 -27.20 43.68 58.47
N LEU A 5 -28.03 42.64 58.53
CA LEU A 5 -27.81 41.40 57.75
C LEU A 5 -28.16 41.66 56.27
N MET A 6 -27.37 41.10 55.36
CA MET A 6 -27.86 40.74 54.03
C MET A 6 -28.02 39.23 53.96
N ALA A 7 -29.21 38.76 53.59
CA ALA A 7 -29.51 37.35 53.41
C ALA A 7 -29.14 36.91 52.00
N LEU A 8 -28.33 35.86 51.88
CA LEU A 8 -27.97 35.28 50.59
C LEU A 8 -29.08 34.32 50.13
N THR A 9 -29.82 34.69 49.09
CA THR A 9 -30.92 33.87 48.58
C THR A 9 -30.37 32.90 47.53
N LEU A 10 -30.28 31.61 47.85
CA LEU A 10 -29.86 30.59 46.87
C LEU A 10 -31.00 30.35 45.86
N ILE A 11 -30.77 30.74 44.60
CA ILE A 11 -31.61 30.31 43.47
C ILE A 11 -30.95 29.10 42.83
N VAL A 12 -31.51 27.91 43.07
CA VAL A 12 -31.09 26.68 42.39
C VAL A 12 -31.68 26.68 40.98
N ALA A 13 -30.97 27.28 40.03
CA ALA A 13 -31.31 27.21 38.62
C ALA A 13 -30.87 25.85 38.06
N SER A 14 -31.82 24.98 37.72
CA SER A 14 -31.55 23.72 37.01
C SER A 14 -31.20 24.00 35.54
N GLY A 15 -29.97 24.45 35.32
CA GLY A 15 -29.43 24.73 33.99
C GLY A 15 -29.37 23.47 33.14
N SER A 16 -30.25 23.40 32.14
CA SER A 16 -30.14 22.38 31.09
C SER A 16 -28.83 22.58 30.33
N ALA A 17 -28.08 21.50 30.10
CA ALA A 17 -26.80 21.56 29.41
C ALA A 17 -27.00 21.83 27.91
N ALA A 18 -27.17 23.11 27.56
CA ALA A 18 -27.13 23.56 26.18
C ALA A 18 -25.74 23.24 25.60
N ARG A 19 -25.67 22.25 24.71
CA ARG A 19 -24.45 21.94 23.95
C ARG A 19 -24.13 23.16 23.08
N PHE A 20 -23.16 23.96 23.50
CA PHE A 20 -22.49 24.90 22.62
C PHE A 20 -21.72 24.08 21.57
N VAL A 21 -22.36 23.82 20.44
CA VAL A 21 -21.65 23.49 19.20
C VAL A 21 -20.88 24.75 18.84
N ALA A 22 -19.57 24.74 19.08
CA ALA A 22 -18.69 25.78 18.58
C ALA A 22 -18.83 25.78 17.05
N GLN A 23 -19.23 26.90 16.46
CA GLN A 23 -19.46 27.01 15.03
C GLN A 23 -18.11 26.86 14.31
N GLN A 24 -17.82 25.65 13.85
CA GLN A 24 -16.57 25.34 13.15
C GLN A 24 -16.49 26.16 11.85
N GLN A 25 -15.26 26.43 11.41
CA GLN A 25 -15.05 27.16 10.16
C GLN A 25 -15.60 26.36 8.98
N PRO A 26 -16.24 27.02 7.99
CA PRO A 26 -16.74 26.35 6.80
C PRO A 26 -15.66 25.50 6.12
N ALA A 27 -15.91 24.22 5.90
CA ALA A 27 -14.94 23.26 5.39
C ALA A 27 -14.88 23.24 3.86
N THR A 28 -13.68 23.21 3.28
CA THR A 28 -13.47 23.23 1.83
C THR A 28 -13.32 21.80 1.32
N ILE A 29 -14.14 21.39 0.36
CA ILE A 29 -13.97 20.09 -0.31
C ILE A 29 -12.75 20.19 -1.24
N ARG A 30 -11.80 19.25 -1.11
CA ARG A 30 -10.59 19.20 -1.93
C ARG A 30 -10.50 17.90 -2.74
N LEU A 31 -10.53 18.03 -4.06
CA LEU A 31 -10.37 16.96 -5.05
C LEU A 31 -9.23 17.32 -6.00
N GLN A 32 -8.54 16.35 -6.60
CA GLN A 32 -7.43 16.63 -7.54
C GLN A 32 -7.82 17.65 -8.62
N ALA A 33 -9.06 17.55 -9.13
CA ALA A 33 -9.57 18.44 -10.18
C ALA A 33 -10.07 19.82 -9.69
N VAL A 34 -10.53 19.95 -8.43
CA VAL A 34 -11.13 21.19 -7.90
C VAL A 34 -11.06 21.30 -6.37
N ALA A 35 -10.96 22.53 -5.86
CA ALA A 35 -11.28 22.86 -4.47
C ALA A 35 -12.41 23.92 -4.41
N PHE A 36 -13.39 23.75 -3.51
CA PHE A 36 -14.48 24.70 -3.30
C PHE A 36 -15.14 24.55 -1.92
N ASN A 37 -15.67 25.65 -1.37
CA ASN A 37 -16.33 25.68 -0.06
C ASN A 37 -17.86 25.85 -0.21
N PRO A 38 -18.65 24.75 -0.27
CA PRO A 38 -20.09 24.85 -0.54
C PRO A 38 -20.85 25.62 0.55
N GLN A 39 -20.36 25.57 1.79
CA GLN A 39 -20.92 26.30 2.93
C GLN A 39 -20.73 27.83 2.82
N ARG A 40 -19.82 28.32 1.96
CA ARG A 40 -19.70 29.74 1.57
C ARG A 40 -20.52 30.11 0.33
N GLY A 41 -21.22 29.15 -0.27
CA GLY A 41 -21.93 29.32 -1.54
C GLY A 41 -21.03 29.26 -2.78
N GLU A 42 -19.77 28.84 -2.61
CA GLU A 42 -18.85 28.59 -3.72
C GLU A 42 -19.32 27.37 -4.55
N ARG A 43 -18.89 27.31 -5.81
CA ARG A 43 -19.22 26.21 -6.73
C ARG A 43 -17.94 25.64 -7.35
N PRO A 44 -17.89 24.35 -7.67
CA PRO A 44 -16.74 23.74 -8.34
C PRO A 44 -16.51 24.39 -9.71
N ALA A 45 -15.26 24.76 -9.99
CA ALA A 45 -14.85 25.39 -11.25
C ALA A 45 -14.56 24.34 -12.34
N ILE A 46 -15.62 23.68 -12.82
CA ILE A 46 -15.54 22.59 -13.81
C ILE A 46 -15.84 23.07 -15.24
N ALA A 47 -15.20 22.44 -16.21
CA ALA A 47 -15.50 22.64 -17.63
C ALA A 47 -16.92 22.13 -17.97
N PRO A 48 -17.72 22.83 -18.80
CA PRO A 48 -19.10 22.45 -19.09
C PRO A 48 -19.26 21.01 -19.61
N GLU A 49 -18.35 20.58 -20.48
CA GLU A 49 -18.30 19.23 -21.06
C GLU A 49 -17.93 18.12 -20.06
N LEU A 50 -17.46 18.46 -18.87
CA LEU A 50 -17.19 17.54 -17.75
C LEU A 50 -18.15 17.76 -16.56
N SER A 51 -19.26 18.46 -16.79
CA SER A 51 -20.33 18.70 -15.82
C SER A 51 -21.60 17.91 -16.17
N LEU A 52 -22.37 17.50 -15.16
CA LEU A 52 -23.66 16.85 -15.36
C LEU A 52 -24.72 17.90 -15.75
N ALA A 53 -25.39 17.69 -16.90
CA ALA A 53 -26.42 18.61 -17.41
C ALA A 53 -27.68 18.71 -16.55
N ALA A 54 -27.92 17.72 -15.68
CA ALA A 54 -28.94 17.70 -14.63
C ALA A 54 -28.51 16.75 -13.50
N SER A 55 -29.00 16.95 -12.28
CA SER A 55 -28.76 16.03 -11.17
C SER A 55 -29.34 14.64 -11.45
N GLN A 56 -28.68 13.61 -10.90
CA GLN A 56 -28.96 12.21 -11.25
C GLN A 56 -30.36 11.78 -10.76
N THR A 57 -31.12 11.07 -11.61
CA THR A 57 -32.55 10.76 -11.40
C THR A 57 -32.84 9.32 -10.96
N GLY A 58 -31.82 8.47 -10.88
CA GLY A 58 -31.88 7.09 -10.38
C GLY A 58 -30.99 6.90 -9.15
N ARG A 59 -30.39 5.70 -9.01
CA ARG A 59 -29.19 5.51 -8.18
C ARG A 59 -28.03 6.25 -8.85
N GLY A 60 -27.17 6.88 -8.08
CA GLY A 60 -26.12 7.78 -8.56
C GLY A 60 -25.08 8.09 -7.50
N TYR A 61 -24.10 8.90 -7.89
CA TYR A 61 -22.88 9.16 -7.11
C TYR A 61 -22.83 10.61 -6.63
N TYR A 62 -22.61 10.80 -5.33
CA TYR A 62 -22.67 12.09 -4.66
C TYR A 62 -21.49 12.27 -3.70
N ILE A 63 -21.20 13.53 -3.36
CA ILE A 63 -20.34 13.88 -2.23
C ILE A 63 -21.25 14.26 -1.06
N VAL A 64 -21.04 13.65 0.10
CA VAL A 64 -21.70 14.00 1.37
C VAL A 64 -20.64 14.54 2.32
N GLN A 65 -20.77 15.79 2.74
CA GLN A 65 -19.86 16.45 3.69
C GLN A 65 -20.52 16.58 5.07
N PHE A 66 -19.82 16.16 6.13
CA PHE A 66 -20.26 16.31 7.51
C PHE A 66 -19.85 17.67 8.11
N SER A 67 -20.57 18.10 9.13
CA SER A 67 -20.40 19.42 9.80
C SER A 67 -19.18 19.52 10.74
N GLY A 68 -18.19 18.64 10.61
CA GLY A 68 -16.99 18.57 11.46
C GLY A 68 -16.36 17.17 11.47
N PRO A 69 -15.36 16.93 12.35
CA PRO A 69 -14.68 15.64 12.49
C PRO A 69 -15.66 14.46 12.62
N VAL A 70 -15.45 13.46 11.76
CA VAL A 70 -16.46 12.43 11.46
C VAL A 70 -16.67 11.53 12.67
N GLN A 71 -17.93 11.39 13.10
CA GLN A 71 -18.33 10.48 14.18
C GLN A 71 -19.00 9.24 13.59
N GLU A 72 -18.77 8.07 14.19
CA GLU A 72 -19.33 6.80 13.70
C GLU A 72 -20.87 6.84 13.65
N ALA A 73 -21.51 7.48 14.63
CA ALA A 73 -22.96 7.72 14.62
C ALA A 73 -23.45 8.47 13.37
N TRP A 74 -22.67 9.44 12.86
CA TRP A 74 -23.04 10.25 11.70
C TRP A 74 -22.99 9.46 10.39
N LYS A 75 -22.04 8.52 10.25
CA LYS A 75 -22.04 7.55 9.14
C LYS A 75 -23.24 6.62 9.24
N ASN A 76 -23.55 6.13 10.44
CA ASN A 76 -24.72 5.28 10.68
C ASN A 76 -26.06 5.98 10.34
N ASP A 77 -26.20 7.29 10.61
CA ASP A 77 -27.39 8.06 10.22
C ASP A 77 -27.58 8.11 8.68
N VAL A 78 -26.48 8.18 7.91
CA VAL A 78 -26.52 8.13 6.43
C VAL A 78 -26.79 6.71 5.92
N ALA A 79 -26.13 5.71 6.50
CA ALA A 79 -26.33 4.30 6.15
C ALA A 79 -27.76 3.82 6.46
N ALA A 80 -28.37 4.29 7.55
CA ALA A 80 -29.77 3.99 7.90
C ALA A 80 -30.80 4.59 6.93
N LEU A 81 -30.41 5.59 6.11
CA LEU A 81 -31.21 6.08 4.99
C LEU A 81 -31.01 5.27 3.70
N GLY A 82 -30.05 4.34 3.72
CA GLY A 82 -29.59 3.48 2.61
C GLY A 82 -28.46 4.09 1.78
N GLY A 83 -27.71 5.06 2.33
CA GLY A 83 -26.52 5.61 1.71
C GLY A 83 -25.30 4.72 1.88
N GLU A 84 -24.59 4.50 0.78
CA GLU A 84 -23.49 3.53 0.69
C GLU A 84 -22.16 4.27 0.47
N PHE A 85 -21.25 4.16 1.45
CA PHE A 85 -19.94 4.83 1.41
C PHE A 85 -18.98 4.09 0.49
N LEU A 86 -18.33 4.83 -0.42
CA LEU A 86 -17.40 4.27 -1.42
C LEU A 86 -15.95 4.75 -1.26
N GLY A 87 -15.73 5.87 -0.56
CA GLY A 87 -14.40 6.41 -0.33
C GLY A 87 -14.44 7.73 0.44
N TYR A 88 -13.40 7.99 1.23
CA TYR A 88 -13.26 9.27 1.94
C TYR A 88 -12.74 10.35 0.99
N VAL A 89 -13.23 11.57 1.17
CA VAL A 89 -12.75 12.79 0.51
C VAL A 89 -12.34 13.78 1.62
N PRO A 90 -11.21 14.51 1.48
CA PRO A 90 -10.75 15.45 2.49
C PRO A 90 -11.82 16.40 3.03
N ASP A 91 -11.58 16.89 4.26
CA ASP A 91 -12.43 17.84 4.96
C ASP A 91 -13.85 17.32 5.25
N TYR A 92 -13.87 16.12 5.87
CA TYR A 92 -15.06 15.45 6.42
C TYR A 92 -16.08 15.01 5.37
N ALA A 93 -15.63 14.78 4.14
CA ALA A 93 -16.47 14.39 3.02
C ALA A 93 -16.32 12.90 2.67
N PHE A 94 -17.31 12.36 1.96
CA PHE A 94 -17.25 11.02 1.39
C PHE A 94 -17.91 11.00 0.02
N LYS A 95 -17.39 10.14 -0.87
CA LYS A 95 -18.10 9.65 -2.04
C LYS A 95 -19.14 8.63 -1.56
N VAL A 96 -20.42 8.90 -1.82
CA VAL A 96 -21.56 8.08 -1.37
C VAL A 96 -22.50 7.80 -2.54
N ARG A 97 -22.91 6.54 -2.68
CA ARG A 97 -23.92 6.11 -3.65
C ARG A 97 -25.31 6.23 -3.02
N LEU A 98 -26.20 6.95 -3.70
CA LEU A 98 -27.55 7.32 -3.24
C LEU A 98 -28.56 7.31 -4.40
N ASP A 99 -29.85 7.22 -4.09
CA ASP A 99 -30.94 7.63 -5.00
C ASP A 99 -31.43 9.06 -4.70
N ALA A 100 -32.15 9.68 -5.66
CA ALA A 100 -32.65 11.06 -5.54
C ALA A 100 -33.56 11.32 -4.31
N ALA A 101 -34.27 10.32 -3.81
CA ALA A 101 -35.08 10.40 -2.59
C ALA A 101 -34.25 10.13 -1.31
N GLN A 102 -33.11 9.45 -1.39
CA GLN A 102 -32.11 9.36 -0.33
C GLN A 102 -31.36 10.67 -0.15
N VAL A 103 -30.88 11.31 -1.24
CA VAL A 103 -30.18 12.61 -1.23
C VAL A 103 -30.95 13.65 -0.42
N SER A 104 -32.25 13.79 -0.69
CA SER A 104 -33.13 14.74 0.00
C SER A 104 -33.28 14.47 1.50
N ARG A 105 -33.13 13.20 1.93
CA ARG A 105 -33.16 12.80 3.35
C ARG A 105 -31.81 13.00 4.02
N VAL A 106 -30.71 12.60 3.37
CA VAL A 106 -29.33 12.76 3.86
C VAL A 106 -29.00 14.24 4.06
N GLN A 107 -29.36 15.10 3.11
CA GLN A 107 -29.18 16.56 3.21
C GLN A 107 -30.00 17.21 4.35
N SER A 108 -30.98 16.49 4.94
CA SER A 108 -31.77 16.98 6.08
C SER A 108 -31.22 16.56 7.46
N LEU A 109 -30.17 15.73 7.50
CA LEU A 109 -29.50 15.33 8.74
C LEU A 109 -28.72 16.52 9.34
N ALA A 110 -28.90 16.79 10.64
CA ALA A 110 -28.30 17.95 11.31
C ALA A 110 -26.75 17.91 11.39
N ASN A 111 -26.17 16.73 11.20
CA ASN A 111 -24.74 16.44 11.12
C ASN A 111 -24.16 16.55 9.70
N VAL A 112 -25.00 16.66 8.66
CA VAL A 112 -24.56 16.85 7.27
C VAL A 112 -24.53 18.34 6.93
N ALA A 113 -23.38 18.81 6.47
CA ALA A 113 -23.16 20.18 6.02
C ALA A 113 -23.67 20.40 4.59
N TRP A 114 -23.42 19.45 3.69
CA TRP A 114 -23.72 19.58 2.26
C TRP A 114 -23.80 18.22 1.56
N VAL A 115 -24.62 18.15 0.50
CA VAL A 115 -24.67 17.05 -0.46
C VAL A 115 -24.71 17.62 -1.89
N GLY A 116 -23.97 17.03 -2.83
CA GLY A 116 -24.04 17.39 -4.25
C GLY A 116 -23.55 16.28 -5.19
N ASP A 117 -23.95 16.34 -6.47
CA ASP A 117 -23.60 15.33 -7.47
C ASP A 117 -22.08 15.22 -7.69
N PHE A 118 -21.55 14.00 -7.69
CA PHE A 118 -20.15 13.69 -8.06
C PHE A 118 -20.00 13.84 -9.59
N GLN A 119 -19.11 14.72 -10.04
CA GLN A 119 -19.04 15.14 -11.45
C GLN A 119 -18.08 14.27 -12.28
N PRO A 120 -18.29 14.13 -13.61
CA PRO A 120 -17.32 13.55 -14.53
C PRO A 120 -15.92 14.16 -14.41
N ALA A 121 -15.82 15.47 -14.16
CA ALA A 121 -14.57 16.16 -13.88
C ALA A 121 -13.75 15.55 -12.72
N TYR A 122 -14.40 14.90 -11.75
CA TYR A 122 -13.75 14.35 -10.56
C TYR A 122 -13.27 12.90 -10.75
N LYS A 123 -13.49 12.31 -11.93
CA LYS A 123 -13.14 10.92 -12.26
C LYS A 123 -11.82 10.80 -13.02
N ILE A 124 -11.05 11.88 -13.17
CA ILE A 124 -9.87 11.93 -14.04
C ILE A 124 -8.71 12.55 -13.27
N SER A 125 -7.54 11.92 -13.35
CA SER A 125 -6.28 12.41 -12.79
C SER A 125 -5.95 13.84 -13.21
N SER A 126 -5.29 14.58 -12.30
CA SER A 126 -4.66 15.88 -12.57
C SER A 126 -3.61 15.80 -13.68
N GLN A 127 -2.81 14.73 -13.71
CA GLN A 127 -1.67 14.54 -14.61
C GLN A 127 -2.03 13.84 -15.94
N ILE A 128 -3.32 13.81 -16.31
CA ILE A 128 -3.84 13.04 -17.45
C ILE A 128 -3.33 13.55 -18.81
N GLU A 129 -2.66 12.70 -19.58
CA GLU A 129 -2.22 13.03 -20.94
C GLU A 129 -3.41 13.16 -21.90
N ARG A 130 -3.49 14.26 -22.66
CA ARG A 130 -4.53 14.51 -23.68
C ARG A 130 -4.01 15.29 -24.89
N ASP A 131 -2.92 14.81 -25.52
CA ASP A 131 -2.64 15.25 -26.88
C ASP A 131 -3.77 14.79 -27.85
N GLY A 132 -3.79 15.32 -29.07
CA GLY A 132 -4.84 15.01 -30.05
C GLY A 132 -4.82 13.56 -30.59
N SER A 133 -3.93 12.73 -30.06
CA SER A 133 -3.69 11.34 -30.41
C SER A 133 -4.66 10.41 -29.66
N SER A 134 -4.54 9.11 -29.89
CA SER A 134 -5.04 8.09 -28.98
C SER A 134 -3.92 7.69 -28.02
N ARG A 135 -4.23 7.56 -26.74
CA ARG A 135 -3.33 7.19 -25.63
C ARG A 135 -3.83 5.92 -24.94
N LEU A 136 -3.12 5.46 -23.91
CA LEU A 136 -3.50 4.32 -23.07
C LEU A 136 -3.86 4.82 -21.67
N TYR A 137 -4.92 4.28 -21.09
CA TYR A 137 -5.43 4.68 -19.78
C TYR A 137 -5.84 3.47 -18.94
N ARG A 138 -5.61 3.55 -17.62
CA ARG A 138 -6.26 2.67 -16.64
C ARG A 138 -7.59 3.29 -16.22
N VAL A 139 -8.64 2.46 -16.14
CA VAL A 139 -9.97 2.88 -15.71
C VAL A 139 -10.47 1.91 -14.64
N ARG A 140 -10.71 2.40 -13.42
CA ARG A 140 -11.35 1.62 -12.35
C ARG A 140 -12.87 1.74 -12.46
N VAL A 141 -13.57 0.61 -12.38
CA VAL A 141 -15.03 0.54 -12.24
C VAL A 141 -15.41 0.56 -10.75
N GLU A 142 -16.51 1.25 -10.42
CA GLU A 142 -17.04 1.40 -9.06
C GLU A 142 -17.33 0.03 -8.41
N GLN A 143 -17.16 -0.07 -7.08
CA GLN A 143 -17.43 -1.32 -6.36
C GLN A 143 -18.92 -1.71 -6.43
N GLY A 144 -19.22 -3.01 -6.49
CA GLY A 144 -20.60 -3.52 -6.47
C GLY A 144 -21.43 -3.25 -7.73
N VAL A 145 -20.81 -3.17 -8.90
CA VAL A 145 -21.46 -3.08 -10.23
C VAL A 145 -20.82 -4.07 -11.22
N ASP A 146 -21.48 -4.30 -12.36
CA ASP A 146 -20.94 -5.18 -13.42
C ASP A 146 -19.90 -4.45 -14.28
N ALA A 147 -18.61 -4.75 -14.07
CA ALA A 147 -17.51 -4.20 -14.86
C ALA A 147 -17.52 -4.63 -16.34
N GLY A 148 -18.18 -5.73 -16.70
CA GLY A 148 -18.44 -6.10 -18.10
C GLY A 148 -19.49 -5.19 -18.75
N PHE A 149 -20.55 -4.85 -18.03
CA PHE A 149 -21.55 -3.87 -18.49
C PHE A 149 -20.95 -2.47 -18.63
N THR A 150 -20.14 -2.04 -17.67
CA THR A 150 -19.42 -0.75 -17.73
C THR A 150 -18.44 -0.72 -18.90
N ALA A 151 -17.62 -1.76 -19.09
CA ALA A 151 -16.72 -1.87 -20.24
C ALA A 151 -17.48 -1.87 -21.59
N GLY A 152 -18.64 -2.54 -21.67
CA GLY A 152 -19.51 -2.51 -22.84
C GLY A 152 -20.14 -1.13 -23.11
N THR A 153 -20.29 -0.29 -22.08
CA THR A 153 -20.77 1.10 -22.19
C THR A 153 -19.64 2.04 -22.62
N ILE A 154 -18.42 1.84 -22.11
CA ILE A 154 -17.19 2.53 -22.54
C ILE A 154 -16.91 2.26 -24.03
N ALA A 155 -17.11 1.02 -24.50
CA ALA A 155 -17.01 0.69 -25.91
C ALA A 155 -18.05 1.41 -26.79
N GLN A 156 -19.25 1.68 -26.27
CA GLN A 156 -20.30 2.40 -27.01
C GLN A 156 -20.02 3.90 -27.18
N VAL A 157 -19.22 4.52 -26.30
CA VAL A 157 -18.70 5.89 -26.51
C VAL A 157 -17.44 5.93 -27.40
N GLY A 158 -17.05 4.77 -27.96
CA GLY A 158 -16.04 4.65 -29.02
C GLY A 158 -14.61 4.42 -28.54
N ALA A 159 -14.37 4.32 -27.23
CA ALA A 159 -13.07 3.90 -26.70
C ALA A 159 -12.86 2.39 -26.89
N GLN A 160 -11.60 1.94 -27.04
CA GLN A 160 -11.27 0.54 -27.24
C GLN A 160 -10.83 -0.10 -25.92
N ILE A 161 -11.57 -1.11 -25.46
CA ILE A 161 -11.12 -1.98 -24.35
C ILE A 161 -10.03 -2.92 -24.88
N LEU A 162 -8.84 -2.89 -24.26
CA LEU A 162 -7.68 -3.73 -24.63
C LEU A 162 -7.54 -4.96 -23.72
N ARG A 163 -7.77 -4.77 -22.41
CA ARG A 163 -7.73 -5.79 -21.37
C ARG A 163 -8.71 -5.42 -20.24
N ARG A 164 -9.20 -6.42 -19.50
CA ARG A 164 -9.97 -6.27 -18.28
C ARG A 164 -9.45 -7.27 -17.25
N ASP A 165 -9.23 -6.81 -16.03
CA ASP A 165 -8.89 -7.63 -14.88
C ASP A 165 -9.74 -7.17 -13.69
N GLY A 166 -10.54 -8.05 -13.08
CA GLY A 166 -11.52 -7.67 -12.05
C GLY A 166 -12.41 -6.48 -12.46
N ASN A 167 -12.31 -5.38 -11.70
CA ASN A 167 -12.96 -4.08 -11.96
C ASN A 167 -12.04 -3.05 -12.66
N MET A 168 -10.82 -3.45 -13.05
CA MET A 168 -9.83 -2.64 -13.76
C MET A 168 -9.92 -2.88 -15.27
N LEU A 169 -9.71 -1.82 -16.05
CA LEU A 169 -9.75 -1.83 -17.51
C LEU A 169 -8.55 -1.10 -18.08
N LEU A 170 -7.86 -1.73 -19.04
CA LEU A 170 -6.90 -1.07 -19.92
C LEU A 170 -7.63 -0.59 -21.17
N VAL A 171 -7.63 0.72 -21.41
CA VAL A 171 -8.45 1.37 -22.44
C VAL A 171 -7.59 2.24 -23.35
N ALA A 172 -7.73 2.08 -24.67
CA ALA A 172 -7.20 3.03 -25.65
C ALA A 172 -8.29 4.05 -26.04
N ALA A 173 -7.97 5.34 -25.93
CA ALA A 173 -8.90 6.43 -26.22
C ALA A 173 -8.16 7.71 -26.64
N THR A 174 -8.83 8.57 -27.40
CA THR A 174 -8.42 9.97 -27.60
C THR A 174 -8.92 10.87 -26.47
N GLY A 175 -8.27 12.02 -26.24
CA GLY A 175 -8.68 12.97 -25.20
C GLY A 175 -10.15 13.45 -25.29
N GLY A 176 -10.74 13.44 -26.49
CA GLY A 176 -12.17 13.73 -26.70
C GLY A 176 -13.11 12.57 -26.35
N GLN A 177 -12.67 11.33 -26.57
CA GLN A 177 -13.40 10.15 -26.09
C GLN A 177 -13.29 10.01 -24.58
N LEU A 178 -12.16 10.40 -23.97
CA LEU A 178 -11.94 10.34 -22.52
C LEU A 178 -12.99 11.14 -21.73
N THR A 179 -13.38 12.32 -22.24
CA THR A 179 -14.51 13.09 -21.70
C THR A 179 -15.81 12.27 -21.71
N ALA A 180 -16.10 11.53 -22.78
CA ALA A 180 -17.28 10.66 -22.84
C ALA A 180 -17.18 9.42 -21.93
N VAL A 181 -15.98 8.87 -21.73
CA VAL A 181 -15.72 7.79 -20.76
C VAL A 181 -16.01 8.26 -19.33
N ALA A 182 -15.63 9.49 -18.97
CA ALA A 182 -15.95 10.07 -17.66
C ALA A 182 -17.46 10.32 -17.43
N HIS A 183 -18.27 10.44 -18.49
CA HIS A 183 -19.73 10.49 -18.38
C HIS A 183 -20.38 9.10 -18.18
N VAL A 184 -19.64 8.00 -18.29
CA VAL A 184 -20.15 6.68 -17.90
C VAL A 184 -20.34 6.66 -16.38
N SER A 185 -21.59 6.40 -15.95
CA SER A 185 -22.01 6.43 -14.54
C SER A 185 -21.04 5.70 -13.61
N ASP A 186 -20.69 4.47 -13.99
CA ASP A 186 -20.09 3.49 -13.10
C ASP A 186 -18.55 3.39 -13.25
N VAL A 187 -17.93 4.36 -13.95
CA VAL A 187 -16.48 4.60 -13.91
C VAL A 187 -16.14 5.34 -12.62
N ALA A 188 -15.23 4.80 -11.80
CA ALA A 188 -14.76 5.43 -10.57
C ALA A 188 -13.62 6.42 -10.82
N TRP A 189 -12.63 6.01 -11.62
CA TRP A 189 -11.38 6.74 -11.84
C TRP A 189 -10.77 6.46 -13.22
N ILE A 190 -9.98 7.39 -13.72
CA ILE A 190 -9.27 7.36 -15.01
C ILE A 190 -7.89 8.02 -14.82
N GLU A 191 -6.83 7.28 -15.14
CA GLU A 191 -5.44 7.75 -15.11
C GLU A 191 -4.66 7.23 -16.33
N ASN A 192 -3.44 7.74 -16.53
CA ASN A 192 -2.55 7.27 -17.58
C ASN A 192 -2.22 5.79 -17.36
N PHE A 193 -2.00 5.03 -18.45
CA PHE A 193 -1.32 3.74 -18.36
C PHE A 193 0.13 3.93 -18.83
N VAL A 194 1.05 3.76 -17.89
CA VAL A 194 2.50 3.74 -18.09
C VAL A 194 2.97 2.35 -17.67
N PHE A 195 3.99 1.80 -18.34
CA PHE A 195 4.61 0.56 -17.87
C PHE A 195 5.41 0.84 -16.60
N ASN A 196 5.33 -0.04 -15.62
CA ASN A 196 6.31 -0.04 -14.55
C ASN A 196 7.66 -0.50 -15.12
N GLU A 197 8.72 0.21 -14.76
CA GLU A 197 10.10 -0.06 -15.11
C GLU A 197 10.93 -0.38 -13.88
N LYS A 198 12.06 -1.04 -14.13
CA LYS A 198 13.08 -1.38 -13.15
C LYS A 198 13.93 -0.13 -12.87
N HIS A 199 13.84 0.48 -11.69
CA HIS A 199 14.57 1.74 -11.40
C HIS A 199 16.09 1.50 -11.23
N ASN A 200 16.87 1.45 -12.32
CA ASN A 200 18.22 0.86 -12.40
C ASN A 200 19.43 1.80 -12.75
N GLU A 201 19.51 3.00 -12.17
CA GLU A 201 20.44 4.04 -12.64
C GLU A 201 21.69 4.23 -11.75
N THR A 202 22.76 3.47 -12.00
CA THR A 202 24.16 3.48 -11.31
C THR A 202 24.89 1.88 -8.83
N GLY A 203 24.38 1.90 -7.51
CA GLY A 203 24.38 0.76 -6.49
C GLY A 203 24.45 0.77 -4.92
N ALA A 204 25.61 0.54 -4.27
CA ALA A 204 25.89 -0.28 -3.06
C ALA A 204 25.30 0.14 -1.72
N GLY A 205 25.22 -0.83 -0.79
CA GLY A 205 25.22 -0.60 0.65
C GLY A 205 25.93 -1.61 1.53
N LEU A 206 26.89 -1.12 2.32
CA LEU A 206 27.43 -1.78 3.52
C LEU A 206 27.24 -0.96 4.80
N ILE A 207 26.66 0.25 4.70
CA ILE A 207 26.68 1.29 5.74
C ILE A 207 25.71 0.99 6.90
N MET A 208 24.57 0.35 6.64
CA MET A 208 23.42 0.26 7.56
C MET A 208 23.62 -0.57 8.85
N GLY A 209 24.84 -1.05 9.14
CA GLY A 209 25.15 -1.80 10.37
C GLY A 209 24.58 -3.22 10.46
N SER A 210 23.97 -3.75 9.39
CA SER A 210 23.30 -5.06 9.35
C SER A 210 24.16 -6.24 9.83
N ASN A 211 25.45 -6.24 9.52
CA ASN A 211 26.39 -7.26 9.99
C ASN A 211 26.51 -7.33 11.53
N VAL A 212 26.24 -6.24 12.26
CA VAL A 212 26.24 -6.24 13.73
C VAL A 212 24.96 -6.89 14.27
N ALA A 213 23.80 -6.56 13.69
CA ALA A 213 22.53 -7.21 14.00
C ALA A 213 22.59 -8.73 13.71
N ASN A 214 23.15 -9.13 12.56
CA ASN A 214 23.37 -10.54 12.24
C ASN A 214 24.28 -11.23 13.27
N ALA A 215 25.37 -10.58 13.70
CA ALA A 215 26.27 -11.11 14.72
C ALA A 215 25.63 -11.20 16.12
N ALA A 216 24.61 -10.39 16.41
CA ALA A 216 23.77 -10.49 17.60
C ALA A 216 22.69 -11.60 17.48
N GLY A 217 22.55 -12.23 16.31
CA GLY A 217 21.58 -13.30 16.04
C GLY A 217 20.30 -12.84 15.33
N TYR A 218 20.25 -11.60 14.83
CA TYR A 218 19.14 -11.05 14.03
C TYR A 218 19.55 -11.03 12.54
N ASP A 219 19.23 -12.12 11.86
CA ASP A 219 19.74 -12.51 10.54
C ASP A 219 18.63 -12.84 9.53
N GLY A 220 17.37 -12.73 9.95
CA GLY A 220 16.19 -13.06 9.15
C GLY A 220 15.69 -14.50 9.32
N SER A 221 16.35 -15.37 10.10
CA SER A 221 16.04 -16.82 10.13
C SER A 221 14.66 -17.22 10.68
N THR A 222 13.86 -16.30 11.22
CA THR A 222 12.44 -16.56 11.53
C THR A 222 11.46 -16.08 10.45
N GLN A 223 11.95 -15.53 9.33
CA GLN A 223 11.16 -14.75 8.38
C GLN A 223 11.24 -15.26 6.94
N ILE A 224 10.15 -15.00 6.19
CA ILE A 224 10.06 -15.18 4.75
C ILE A 224 9.88 -13.79 4.13
N ALA A 225 10.79 -13.43 3.21
CA ALA A 225 10.71 -12.21 2.41
C ALA A 225 10.32 -12.58 0.97
N ALA A 226 9.37 -11.83 0.41
CA ALA A 226 8.99 -11.88 -0.99
C ALA A 226 9.76 -10.82 -1.79
N VAL A 227 10.08 -11.17 -3.04
CA VAL A 227 10.61 -10.25 -4.05
C VAL A 227 9.77 -10.44 -5.31
N ALA A 228 9.13 -9.37 -5.79
CA ALA A 228 8.48 -9.36 -7.09
C ALA A 228 9.32 -8.50 -8.04
N ASP A 229 9.88 -9.11 -9.07
CA ASP A 229 10.83 -8.50 -9.98
C ASP A 229 10.91 -9.31 -11.29
N THR A 230 11.79 -8.90 -12.20
CA THR A 230 12.07 -9.48 -13.51
C THR A 230 12.07 -11.02 -13.55
N GLY A 231 13.11 -11.66 -13.03
CA GLY A 231 13.23 -13.11 -12.89
C GLY A 231 14.26 -13.48 -11.82
N ILE A 232 14.54 -14.77 -11.60
CA ILE A 232 15.66 -15.16 -10.71
C ILE A 232 16.51 -16.33 -11.22
N GLY A 233 17.73 -16.02 -11.64
CA GLY A 233 18.70 -16.96 -12.20
C GLY A 233 18.10 -17.84 -13.30
N GLY A 234 18.37 -19.15 -13.24
CA GLY A 234 17.75 -20.15 -14.10
C GLY A 234 16.35 -20.60 -13.65
N GLY A 235 15.57 -19.75 -12.94
CA GLY A 235 14.14 -19.90 -12.69
C GLY A 235 13.68 -21.05 -11.79
N THR A 236 14.58 -21.68 -11.03
CA THR A 236 14.21 -22.74 -10.06
C THR A 236 15.01 -22.62 -8.77
N ALA A 237 14.50 -23.19 -7.68
CA ALA A 237 15.21 -23.23 -6.40
C ALA A 237 16.62 -23.87 -6.47
N ALA A 238 16.92 -24.68 -7.49
CA ALA A 238 18.23 -25.30 -7.72
C ALA A 238 19.14 -24.51 -8.68
N THR A 239 18.62 -23.46 -9.33
CA THR A 239 19.29 -22.64 -10.35
C THR A 239 19.21 -21.13 -10.06
N VAL A 240 18.75 -20.78 -8.85
CA VAL A 240 18.48 -19.42 -8.38
C VAL A 240 19.78 -18.58 -8.25
N HIS A 241 20.70 -18.99 -7.38
CA HIS A 241 22.08 -18.52 -7.25
C HIS A 241 22.84 -19.48 -6.32
N ALA A 242 24.18 -19.57 -6.39
CA ALA A 242 24.95 -20.43 -5.49
C ALA A 242 24.78 -20.05 -4.00
N ASP A 243 24.71 -18.74 -3.72
CA ASP A 243 24.57 -18.17 -2.37
C ASP A 243 23.11 -18.08 -1.86
N ILE A 244 22.14 -18.61 -2.61
CA ILE A 244 20.74 -18.76 -2.15
C ILE A 244 20.39 -20.25 -2.23
N PRO A 245 20.69 -21.05 -1.18
CA PRO A 245 20.48 -22.49 -1.22
C PRO A 245 19.01 -22.85 -1.44
N ALA A 246 18.76 -23.91 -2.22
CA ALA A 246 17.41 -24.41 -2.53
C ALA A 246 16.51 -24.64 -1.29
N SER A 247 17.10 -24.90 -0.13
CA SER A 247 16.39 -25.06 1.15
C SER A 247 15.90 -23.75 1.78
N ARG A 248 16.41 -22.59 1.38
CA ARG A 248 15.90 -21.26 1.76
C ARG A 248 14.85 -20.72 0.77
N VAL A 249 14.67 -21.35 -0.39
CA VAL A 249 13.61 -20.97 -1.34
C VAL A 249 12.29 -21.65 -0.94
N THR A 250 11.34 -20.87 -0.44
CA THR A 250 9.99 -21.32 -0.08
C THR A 250 9.11 -21.51 -1.31
N ALA A 251 9.15 -20.55 -2.25
CA ALA A 251 8.44 -20.63 -3.51
C ALA A 251 9.11 -19.75 -4.59
N ILE A 252 8.93 -20.13 -5.85
CA ILE A 252 9.12 -19.26 -7.01
C ILE A 252 7.84 -19.34 -7.83
N PHE A 253 7.27 -18.19 -8.15
CA PHE A 253 6.08 -18.05 -8.98
C PHE A 253 6.42 -17.33 -10.29
N ASP A 254 5.73 -17.74 -11.34
CA ASP A 254 5.73 -17.19 -12.69
C ASP A 254 4.39 -16.46 -12.86
N TRP A 255 4.43 -15.17 -13.21
CA TRP A 255 3.26 -14.33 -13.48
C TRP A 255 3.19 -13.98 -14.98
N PRO A 256 2.66 -14.88 -15.83
CA PRO A 256 2.63 -14.67 -17.27
C PRO A 256 1.65 -13.57 -17.67
N ALA A 257 2.15 -12.55 -18.35
CA ALA A 257 1.37 -11.43 -18.85
C ALA A 257 0.29 -11.85 -19.85
N ALA A 258 -0.92 -11.32 -19.65
CA ALA A 258 -2.00 -11.49 -20.62
C ALA A 258 -1.83 -10.52 -21.81
N SER A 259 -1.70 -11.08 -23.01
CA SER A 259 -1.56 -10.31 -24.27
C SER A 259 -2.72 -9.32 -24.49
N ALA A 260 -2.41 -8.03 -24.64
CA ALA A 260 -3.40 -6.97 -24.81
C ALA A 260 -3.83 -6.82 -26.29
N GLY A 261 -5.13 -6.98 -26.55
CA GLY A 261 -5.69 -7.13 -27.89
C GLY A 261 -5.47 -5.93 -28.82
N GLY A 262 -4.50 -6.03 -29.74
CA GLY A 262 -4.12 -4.96 -30.66
C GLY A 262 -3.05 -4.00 -30.13
N CYS A 263 -2.48 -4.29 -28.95
CA CYS A 263 -1.41 -3.53 -28.30
C CYS A 263 -0.11 -4.35 -28.22
N TYR A 264 -0.14 -5.56 -27.66
CA TYR A 264 1.05 -6.43 -27.63
C TYR A 264 0.68 -7.92 -27.57
N THR A 265 1.62 -8.77 -28.00
CA THR A 265 1.62 -10.20 -27.69
C THR A 265 2.72 -10.47 -26.68
N ALA A 266 2.35 -10.86 -25.45
CA ALA A 266 3.31 -11.25 -24.42
C ALA A 266 3.77 -12.70 -24.63
N ILE A 267 5.02 -13.00 -24.28
CA ILE A 267 5.66 -14.28 -24.53
C ILE A 267 6.55 -14.72 -23.36
N ASN A 268 5.91 -15.32 -22.36
CA ASN A 268 6.53 -15.88 -21.16
C ASN A 268 7.70 -16.85 -21.46
N ASP A 269 8.75 -16.77 -20.64
CA ASP A 269 9.88 -17.72 -20.57
C ASP A 269 10.10 -18.32 -19.15
N GLY A 270 9.17 -18.08 -18.23
CA GLY A 270 9.09 -18.61 -16.88
C GLY A 270 9.75 -17.67 -15.87
N ALA A 271 10.14 -18.20 -14.70
CA ALA A 271 10.79 -17.40 -13.68
C ALA A 271 12.31 -17.13 -13.92
N GLN A 272 12.77 -17.26 -15.17
CA GLN A 272 14.18 -17.14 -15.51
C GLN A 272 14.57 -15.66 -15.67
N ASP A 273 15.69 -15.25 -15.08
CA ASP A 273 16.21 -13.89 -15.22
C ASP A 273 17.04 -13.79 -16.51
N VAL A 274 16.36 -13.64 -17.65
CA VAL A 274 16.92 -13.86 -19.00
C VAL A 274 17.45 -12.61 -19.71
N ASP A 275 17.08 -11.40 -19.30
CA ASP A 275 17.48 -10.16 -19.97
C ASP A 275 18.37 -9.27 -19.10
N SER A 276 17.88 -8.94 -17.90
CA SER A 276 18.47 -7.88 -17.08
C SER A 276 19.42 -8.35 -15.99
N GLY A 277 19.25 -9.55 -15.42
CA GLY A 277 19.97 -9.96 -14.21
C GLY A 277 19.50 -9.24 -12.94
N HIS A 278 18.45 -8.41 -13.05
CA HIS A 278 18.05 -7.46 -12.02
C HIS A 278 17.41 -8.16 -10.81
N GLY A 279 16.40 -9.01 -11.03
CA GLY A 279 15.68 -9.69 -9.95
C GLY A 279 16.57 -10.64 -9.16
N THR A 280 17.56 -11.24 -9.81
CA THR A 280 18.63 -11.99 -9.14
C THR A 280 19.45 -11.10 -8.20
N HIS A 281 19.85 -9.92 -8.66
CA HIS A 281 20.66 -9.00 -7.86
C HIS A 281 19.86 -8.38 -6.70
N VAL A 282 18.61 -8.00 -6.94
CA VAL A 282 17.64 -7.54 -5.92
C VAL A 282 17.46 -8.60 -4.84
N ALA A 283 17.13 -9.84 -5.20
CA ALA A 283 16.93 -10.92 -4.24
C ALA A 283 18.19 -11.27 -3.44
N GLY A 284 19.36 -11.24 -4.08
CA GLY A 284 20.64 -11.39 -3.36
C GLY A 284 20.89 -10.28 -2.34
N SER A 285 20.57 -9.03 -2.71
CA SER A 285 20.71 -7.87 -1.81
C SER A 285 19.79 -7.95 -0.58
N VAL A 286 18.62 -8.59 -0.71
CA VAL A 286 17.77 -8.95 0.44
C VAL A 286 18.45 -10.04 1.30
N LEU A 287 18.73 -11.22 0.72
CA LEU A 287 18.94 -12.46 1.50
C LEU A 287 19.97 -13.47 0.97
N SER A 288 20.96 -13.06 0.16
CA SER A 288 22.10 -13.92 -0.15
C SER A 288 22.93 -14.26 1.11
N ASP A 289 23.38 -15.51 1.26
CA ASP A 289 24.35 -15.88 2.29
C ASP A 289 25.74 -15.25 2.03
N GLY A 290 26.03 -14.96 0.76
CA GLY A 290 27.36 -14.63 0.25
C GLY A 290 28.32 -15.82 0.25
N ASN A 291 29.42 -15.72 -0.50
CA ASN A 291 30.44 -16.77 -0.47
C ASN A 291 31.20 -16.82 0.86
N ALA A 292 32.14 -17.76 0.97
CA ALA A 292 32.99 -17.96 2.15
C ALA A 292 33.86 -16.76 2.60
N SER A 293 33.88 -15.65 1.85
CA SER A 293 34.51 -14.37 2.23
C SER A 293 33.50 -13.24 2.50
N GLY A 294 32.19 -13.53 2.46
CA GLY A 294 31.11 -12.55 2.65
C GLY A 294 30.84 -11.63 1.47
N VAL A 295 31.40 -11.93 0.28
CA VAL A 295 31.10 -11.17 -0.94
C VAL A 295 29.69 -11.51 -1.43
N GLY A 296 28.93 -10.50 -1.86
CA GLY A 296 27.56 -10.66 -2.35
C GLY A 296 26.54 -11.08 -1.28
N LYS A 297 26.89 -10.98 0.01
CA LYS A 297 25.99 -11.27 1.12
C LYS A 297 24.89 -10.19 1.26
N GLY A 298 23.64 -10.61 1.40
CA GLY A 298 22.48 -9.75 1.63
C GLY A 298 22.32 -9.28 3.08
N THR A 299 21.31 -8.43 3.32
CA THR A 299 21.06 -7.83 4.64
C THR A 299 20.41 -8.80 5.65
N ALA A 300 19.57 -9.71 5.17
CA ALA A 300 18.89 -10.76 5.93
C ALA A 300 19.31 -12.16 5.43
N PRO A 301 20.59 -12.55 5.57
CA PRO A 301 21.19 -13.70 4.89
C PRO A 301 20.48 -15.03 5.19
N ALA A 302 19.94 -15.20 6.40
CA ALA A 302 19.31 -16.44 6.83
C ALA A 302 17.80 -16.48 6.56
N ALA A 303 17.22 -15.43 5.97
CA ALA A 303 15.81 -15.38 5.61
C ALA A 303 15.47 -16.39 4.50
N HIS A 304 14.19 -16.77 4.45
CA HIS A 304 13.63 -17.56 3.36
C HIS A 304 13.08 -16.66 2.24
N LEU A 305 13.18 -17.12 1.00
CA LEU A 305 12.75 -16.41 -0.20
C LEU A 305 11.41 -16.92 -0.72
N VAL A 306 10.49 -16.00 -1.02
CA VAL A 306 9.47 -16.17 -2.07
C VAL A 306 9.87 -15.27 -3.23
N PHE A 307 9.86 -15.78 -4.46
CA PHE A 307 10.11 -14.96 -5.65
C PHE A 307 8.88 -14.97 -6.57
N GLN A 308 8.61 -13.83 -7.21
CA GLN A 308 7.55 -13.66 -8.20
C GLN A 308 8.16 -12.99 -9.43
N ALA A 309 8.36 -13.76 -10.49
CA ALA A 309 8.85 -13.26 -11.78
C ALA A 309 7.71 -12.59 -12.55
N VAL A 310 7.92 -11.34 -12.97
CA VAL A 310 6.90 -10.48 -13.60
C VAL A 310 7.37 -9.81 -14.91
N GLU A 311 8.58 -10.12 -15.41
CA GLU A 311 9.06 -9.67 -16.72
C GLU A 311 8.69 -10.66 -17.83
N ASP A 312 8.09 -10.14 -18.91
CA ASP A 312 7.68 -10.89 -20.10
C ASP A 312 8.30 -10.22 -21.34
N PHE A 313 8.64 -10.99 -22.38
CA PHE A 313 8.91 -10.40 -23.68
C PHE A 313 7.62 -9.96 -24.38
N ALA A 314 7.57 -8.72 -24.83
CA ALA A 314 6.43 -8.11 -25.49
C ALA A 314 6.70 -7.83 -26.98
N ASP A 315 5.96 -8.54 -27.82
CA ASP A 315 5.80 -8.26 -29.24
C ASP A 315 4.79 -7.09 -29.38
N MET A 316 5.25 -5.84 -29.40
CA MET A 316 4.45 -4.61 -29.51
C MET A 316 3.80 -4.46 -30.90
N LYS A 317 2.54 -4.06 -30.95
CA LYS A 317 1.72 -3.95 -32.17
C LYS A 317 0.80 -2.72 -32.12
N GLY A 318 0.20 -2.38 -33.26
CA GLY A 318 -0.83 -1.35 -33.37
C GLY A 318 -0.38 0.03 -32.84
N GLN A 319 -1.14 0.58 -31.89
CA GLN A 319 -0.83 1.86 -31.25
C GLN A 319 0.40 1.76 -30.33
N CYS A 320 0.61 0.61 -29.68
CA CYS A 320 1.67 0.46 -28.68
C CYS A 320 3.05 0.37 -29.34
N SER A 321 3.15 -0.18 -30.55
CA SER A 321 4.36 -0.09 -31.41
C SER A 321 4.67 1.33 -31.95
N LEU A 322 3.93 2.37 -31.54
CA LEU A 322 4.26 3.78 -31.75
C LEU A 322 4.79 4.46 -30.47
N LEU A 323 4.68 3.80 -29.33
CA LEU A 323 5.06 4.30 -28.01
C LEU A 323 6.25 3.52 -27.42
N TYR A 324 6.31 2.20 -27.69
CA TYR A 324 7.29 1.27 -27.13
C TYR A 324 7.84 0.32 -28.22
N PRO A 325 9.13 -0.05 -28.18
CA PRO A 325 9.71 -1.09 -29.04
C PRO A 325 9.28 -2.51 -28.61
N ASP A 326 9.53 -3.51 -29.46
CA ASP A 326 9.52 -4.91 -29.03
C ASP A 326 10.66 -5.12 -28.02
N GLY A 327 10.40 -5.74 -26.85
CA GLY A 327 11.37 -5.81 -25.74
C GLY A 327 10.84 -6.52 -24.49
N TYR A 328 11.64 -6.59 -23.43
CA TYR A 328 11.24 -7.11 -22.12
C TYR A 328 10.62 -6.02 -21.23
N TYR A 329 9.53 -6.34 -20.52
CA TYR A 329 8.74 -5.40 -19.72
C TYR A 329 8.07 -6.10 -18.53
N LEU A 330 7.81 -5.36 -17.43
CA LEU A 330 7.16 -5.86 -16.20
C LEU A 330 5.64 -6.10 -16.35
N LEU A 331 5.23 -6.77 -17.43
CA LEU A 331 3.82 -6.97 -17.81
C LEU A 331 3.11 -8.07 -17.01
N GLY A 332 3.85 -8.89 -16.25
CA GLY A 332 3.29 -9.89 -15.34
C GLY A 332 2.64 -9.27 -14.11
N LEU A 333 2.90 -7.99 -13.83
CA LEU A 333 2.22 -7.24 -12.78
C LEU A 333 0.70 -7.15 -13.08
N PRO A 334 -0.18 -7.60 -12.17
CA PRO A 334 -1.63 -7.48 -12.35
C PRO A 334 -2.10 -6.03 -12.27
N ASP A 335 -3.27 -5.70 -12.84
CA ASP A 335 -3.84 -4.35 -12.68
C ASP A 335 -4.24 -4.07 -11.21
N ASP A 336 -4.46 -5.12 -10.44
CA ASP A 336 -4.68 -5.06 -9.00
C ASP A 336 -3.57 -5.83 -8.26
N LEU A 337 -2.60 -5.06 -7.75
CA LEU A 337 -1.45 -5.53 -6.96
C LEU A 337 -1.85 -6.29 -5.68
N HIS A 338 -3.10 -6.18 -5.20
CA HIS A 338 -3.61 -7.01 -4.10
C HIS A 338 -3.38 -8.50 -4.41
N ASN A 339 -3.56 -8.93 -5.67
CA ASN A 339 -3.36 -10.33 -6.08
C ASN A 339 -1.89 -10.78 -5.95
N LEU A 340 -0.94 -9.90 -6.28
CA LEU A 340 0.50 -10.15 -6.16
C LEU A 340 0.89 -10.34 -4.69
N PHE A 341 0.51 -9.37 -3.85
CA PHE A 341 0.81 -9.39 -2.42
C PHE A 341 0.11 -10.53 -1.68
N GLN A 342 -1.15 -10.86 -2.04
CA GLN A 342 -1.89 -11.96 -1.41
C GLN A 342 -1.29 -13.33 -1.73
N GLN A 343 -0.77 -13.55 -2.95
CA GLN A 343 -0.06 -14.78 -3.29
C GLN A 343 1.21 -14.96 -2.42
N ALA A 344 2.00 -13.90 -2.26
CA ALA A 344 3.17 -13.89 -1.39
C ALA A 344 2.80 -14.11 0.10
N TYR A 345 1.75 -13.43 0.59
CA TYR A 345 1.24 -13.56 1.96
C TYR A 345 0.77 -14.98 2.27
N ASN A 346 0.11 -15.63 1.31
CA ASN A 346 -0.35 -17.02 1.37
C ASN A 346 0.81 -18.02 1.34
N ALA A 347 1.91 -17.69 0.66
CA ALA A 347 3.18 -18.43 0.71
C ALA A 347 3.97 -18.20 2.03
N GLY A 348 3.43 -17.41 2.96
CA GLY A 348 4.00 -17.15 4.28
C GLY A 348 4.91 -15.92 4.35
N ALA A 349 5.10 -15.16 3.26
CA ALA A 349 5.88 -13.94 3.28
C ALA A 349 5.23 -12.86 4.16
N ARG A 350 6.07 -12.09 4.87
CA ARG A 350 5.65 -10.95 5.70
C ARG A 350 6.49 -9.69 5.47
N ILE A 351 7.40 -9.76 4.51
CA ILE A 351 8.09 -8.63 3.91
C ILE A 351 7.93 -8.79 2.40
N HIS A 352 7.71 -7.70 1.66
CA HIS A 352 7.59 -7.72 0.20
C HIS A 352 8.41 -6.58 -0.41
N ALA A 353 9.47 -6.92 -1.15
CA ALA A 353 10.33 -5.97 -1.84
C ALA A 353 9.90 -5.79 -3.30
N ASN A 354 9.78 -4.53 -3.72
CA ASN A 354 9.42 -4.18 -5.10
C ASN A 354 10.41 -3.13 -5.62
N SER A 355 11.27 -3.53 -6.57
CA SER A 355 12.35 -2.70 -7.12
C SER A 355 11.98 -2.14 -8.50
N TRP A 356 10.78 -1.56 -8.56
CA TRP A 356 10.14 -1.06 -9.77
C TRP A 356 9.05 -0.04 -9.44
N GLY A 357 8.61 0.67 -10.47
CA GLY A 357 7.56 1.68 -10.42
C GLY A 357 7.49 2.44 -11.73
N SER A 358 6.84 3.59 -11.74
CA SER A 358 6.70 4.46 -12.91
C SER A 358 6.87 5.93 -12.51
N ASP A 359 7.56 6.70 -13.35
CA ASP A 359 7.61 8.16 -13.28
C ASP A 359 6.17 8.70 -13.35
N GLN A 360 5.69 9.22 -12.22
CA GLN A 360 4.37 9.82 -12.04
C GLN A 360 4.44 11.04 -11.11
N ALA A 361 5.61 11.70 -11.00
CA ALA A 361 5.83 12.95 -10.25
C ALA A 361 4.93 13.13 -8.99
N GLY A 362 5.16 12.33 -7.96
CA GLY A 362 4.47 12.45 -6.66
C GLY A 362 3.02 11.95 -6.60
N LEU A 363 2.40 11.55 -7.72
CA LEU A 363 0.97 11.18 -7.82
C LEU A 363 0.58 9.91 -7.05
N TYR A 364 -0.55 9.97 -6.34
CA TYR A 364 -1.18 8.79 -5.75
C TYR A 364 -2.10 8.10 -6.78
N THR A 365 -1.65 6.97 -7.32
CA THR A 365 -2.32 6.22 -8.40
C THR A 365 -3.21 5.09 -7.86
N LEU A 366 -3.85 4.35 -8.78
CA LEU A 366 -4.53 3.09 -8.50
C LEU A 366 -3.62 2.07 -7.78
N ASP A 367 -2.34 1.97 -8.14
CA ASP A 367 -1.40 1.05 -7.48
C ASP A 367 -1.09 1.46 -6.04
N SER A 368 -0.89 2.77 -5.83
CA SER A 368 -0.65 3.33 -4.50
C SER A 368 -1.87 3.10 -3.58
N SER A 369 -3.09 3.21 -4.14
CA SER A 369 -4.35 2.92 -3.44
C SER A 369 -4.53 1.43 -3.12
N ASN A 370 -4.37 0.54 -4.11
CA ASN A 370 -4.47 -0.92 -3.93
C ASN A 370 -3.44 -1.45 -2.91
N THR A 371 -2.23 -0.86 -2.88
CA THR A 371 -1.16 -1.23 -1.93
C THR A 371 -1.48 -0.76 -0.50
N ASP A 372 -2.03 0.44 -0.32
CA ASP A 372 -2.47 0.91 0.99
C ASP A 372 -3.60 0.04 1.56
N ASP A 373 -4.56 -0.33 0.72
CA ASP A 373 -5.70 -1.19 1.06
C ASP A 373 -5.24 -2.61 1.48
N PHE A 374 -4.31 -3.21 0.74
CA PHE A 374 -3.75 -4.52 1.09
C PHE A 374 -3.09 -4.51 2.48
N ILE A 375 -2.33 -3.46 2.82
CA ILE A 375 -1.64 -3.35 4.13
C ILE A 375 -2.63 -3.00 5.27
N TRP A 376 -3.75 -2.34 4.96
CA TRP A 376 -4.82 -2.09 5.93
C TRP A 376 -5.48 -3.40 6.41
N ASP A 377 -5.80 -4.31 5.47
CA ASP A 377 -6.38 -5.62 5.75
C ASP A 377 -5.34 -6.64 6.26
N ASN A 378 -4.09 -6.56 5.77
CA ASN A 378 -2.97 -7.41 6.19
C ASN A 378 -1.89 -6.60 6.97
N PRO A 379 -2.19 -6.13 8.20
CA PRO A 379 -1.33 -5.21 8.95
C PRO A 379 0.01 -5.80 9.41
N ASP A 380 0.26 -7.10 9.19
CA ASP A 380 1.53 -7.77 9.46
C ASP A 380 2.42 -7.99 8.20
N MET A 381 2.00 -7.50 7.02
CA MET A 381 2.83 -7.46 5.81
C MET A 381 3.54 -6.11 5.65
N THR A 382 4.87 -6.09 5.79
CA THR A 382 5.67 -4.91 5.47
C THR A 382 6.01 -4.88 3.98
N ILE A 383 5.50 -3.90 3.23
CA ILE A 383 5.83 -3.71 1.81
C ILE A 383 6.82 -2.56 1.65
N THR A 384 7.86 -2.74 0.83
CA THR A 384 8.82 -1.69 0.48
C THR A 384 8.80 -1.43 -1.03
N PHE A 385 9.07 -0.18 -1.39
CA PHE A 385 9.22 0.27 -2.78
C PHE A 385 10.44 1.17 -2.92
N SER A 386 11.19 0.97 -4.00
CA SER A 386 12.16 1.94 -4.54
C SER A 386 11.46 3.27 -4.87
N ALA A 387 12.05 4.41 -4.47
CA ALA A 387 11.44 5.73 -4.63
C ALA A 387 11.34 6.25 -6.07
N GLY A 388 12.09 5.67 -7.00
CA GLY A 388 12.30 6.20 -8.36
C GLY A 388 13.71 6.75 -8.55
N ASN A 389 14.13 6.91 -9.81
CA ASN A 389 15.44 7.42 -10.22
C ASN A 389 15.34 8.67 -11.13
N GLU A 390 14.25 9.43 -10.99
CA GLU A 390 13.86 10.56 -11.82
C GLU A 390 14.42 11.90 -11.28
N GLY A 391 15.41 11.84 -10.38
CA GLY A 391 16.10 13.01 -9.84
C GLY A 391 16.88 13.77 -10.93
N VAL A 392 16.52 15.05 -11.13
CA VAL A 392 17.10 15.94 -12.15
C VAL A 392 17.37 17.34 -11.59
N ASP A 393 18.33 18.06 -12.16
CA ASP A 393 18.49 19.52 -11.96
C ASP A 393 17.90 20.24 -13.19
N ALA A 394 16.58 20.37 -13.21
CA ALA A 394 15.86 20.99 -14.32
C ALA A 394 16.04 22.52 -14.33
N ASN A 395 16.17 23.13 -13.15
CA ASN A 395 16.37 24.57 -13.02
C ASN A 395 17.84 25.03 -13.23
N ASN A 396 18.79 24.08 -13.24
CA ASN A 396 20.23 24.23 -13.44
C ASN A 396 20.96 25.02 -12.33
N ASN A 397 20.62 24.77 -11.05
CA ASN A 397 21.25 25.42 -9.88
C ASN A 397 22.34 24.59 -9.18
N GLY A 398 22.56 23.33 -9.57
CA GLY A 398 23.50 22.43 -8.92
C GLY A 398 22.92 21.61 -7.75
N VAL A 399 21.59 21.61 -7.59
CA VAL A 399 20.85 20.82 -6.59
C VAL A 399 19.75 20.05 -7.31
N VAL A 400 19.46 18.81 -6.87
CA VAL A 400 18.39 17.98 -7.45
C VAL A 400 17.03 18.58 -7.10
N ASP A 401 16.17 18.76 -8.11
CA ASP A 401 14.81 19.29 -7.95
C ASP A 401 13.89 18.29 -7.22
N ASN A 402 12.94 18.85 -6.47
CA ASN A 402 11.86 18.13 -5.79
C ASN A 402 10.79 17.63 -6.78
N ASP A 403 9.83 16.83 -6.28
CA ASP A 403 8.60 16.40 -6.97
C ASP A 403 8.82 15.31 -8.06
N SER A 404 9.60 14.28 -7.73
CA SER A 404 9.99 13.18 -8.64
C SER A 404 9.64 11.76 -8.13
N ILE A 405 8.95 11.59 -6.98
CA ILE A 405 8.65 10.25 -6.43
C ILE A 405 7.72 9.44 -7.35
N GLY A 406 8.20 8.28 -7.81
CA GLY A 406 7.43 7.36 -8.65
C GLY A 406 6.32 6.59 -7.92
N SER A 407 5.38 6.05 -8.67
CA SER A 407 4.33 5.16 -8.16
C SER A 407 4.73 3.69 -8.36
N PRO A 408 4.46 2.74 -7.42
CA PRO A 408 3.61 2.82 -6.22
C PRO A 408 4.26 3.45 -4.97
N ALA A 409 5.49 3.99 -5.08
CA ALA A 409 6.24 4.53 -3.94
C ALA A 409 5.60 5.78 -3.29
N THR A 410 4.57 6.36 -3.90
CA THR A 410 3.71 7.41 -3.31
C THR A 410 2.67 6.90 -2.30
N ALA A 411 2.51 5.58 -2.12
CA ALA A 411 1.62 4.97 -1.12
C ALA A 411 1.96 5.38 0.33
N LYS A 412 0.98 5.43 1.23
CA LYS A 412 1.15 5.86 2.62
C LYS A 412 1.77 4.76 3.51
N ASN A 413 1.33 3.52 3.29
CA ASN A 413 1.52 2.40 4.19
C ASN A 413 2.81 1.60 3.89
N VAL A 414 3.34 1.72 2.67
CA VAL A 414 4.65 1.16 2.28
C VAL A 414 5.79 1.91 2.98
N ILE A 415 6.98 1.30 3.00
CA ILE A 415 8.23 2.01 3.28
C ILE A 415 8.89 2.35 1.94
N THR A 416 8.93 3.63 1.59
CA THR A 416 9.54 4.12 0.35
C THR A 416 11.00 4.46 0.57
N ILE A 417 11.86 3.93 -0.30
CA ILE A 417 13.30 3.88 -0.08
C ILE A 417 14.03 4.69 -1.17
N GLY A 418 14.58 5.84 -0.78
CA GLY A 418 15.50 6.59 -1.64
C GLY A 418 16.91 6.00 -1.59
N ALA A 419 17.82 6.52 -2.41
CA ALA A 419 19.20 6.07 -2.54
C ALA A 419 20.16 7.10 -1.96
N SER A 420 20.93 6.72 -0.94
CA SER A 420 22.17 7.42 -0.57
C SER A 420 23.34 6.88 -1.40
N GLU A 421 24.53 7.45 -1.28
CA GLU A 421 25.76 6.86 -1.79
C GLU A 421 26.26 5.69 -0.92
N ASN A 422 27.36 5.06 -1.35
CA ASN A 422 28.09 4.05 -0.58
C ASN A 422 29.51 4.50 -0.21
N ALA A 423 29.99 4.07 0.95
CA ALA A 423 31.31 4.39 1.52
C ALA A 423 32.52 3.73 0.82
N ARG A 424 32.43 3.33 -0.45
CA ARG A 424 33.54 2.70 -1.20
C ARG A 424 34.16 3.71 -2.16
N SER A 425 35.09 4.54 -1.70
CA SER A 425 35.77 5.50 -2.58
C SER A 425 36.67 4.84 -3.65
N ASP A 426 37.42 3.79 -3.31
CA ASP A 426 38.61 3.38 -4.10
C ASP A 426 38.76 1.87 -4.40
N ASN A 427 37.71 1.05 -4.46
CA ASN A 427 37.88 -0.37 -4.86
C ASN A 427 36.63 -1.03 -5.49
N PHE A 428 36.57 -1.03 -6.82
CA PHE A 428 35.53 -1.69 -7.62
C PHE A 428 36.11 -2.76 -8.57
N PRO A 429 36.65 -3.86 -8.04
CA PRO A 429 37.33 -4.88 -8.84
C PRO A 429 36.43 -5.54 -9.88
N CYS A 430 36.99 -5.83 -11.05
CA CYS A 430 36.32 -6.54 -12.14
C CYS A 430 37.14 -7.77 -12.58
N ASP A 431 36.54 -8.66 -13.38
CA ASP A 431 37.24 -9.85 -13.87
C ASP A 431 38.18 -9.53 -15.05
N THR A 432 39.47 -9.49 -14.76
CA THR A 432 40.54 -9.30 -15.77
C THR A 432 40.68 -10.45 -16.79
N GLY A 433 39.99 -11.59 -16.59
CA GLY A 433 39.90 -12.68 -17.56
C GLY A 433 38.97 -12.38 -18.74
N LEU A 434 38.08 -11.39 -18.62
CA LEU A 434 37.11 -11.03 -19.66
C LEU A 434 37.77 -10.29 -20.83
N GLY A 435 37.56 -10.82 -22.04
CA GLY A 435 38.13 -10.30 -23.28
C GLY A 435 37.24 -9.31 -24.05
N TYR A 436 36.01 -9.06 -23.59
CA TYR A 436 35.09 -8.10 -24.21
C TYR A 436 35.27 -6.69 -23.61
N THR A 437 34.80 -5.67 -24.34
CA THR A 437 34.87 -4.27 -23.88
C THR A 437 33.60 -3.88 -23.13
N SER A 438 33.75 -3.11 -22.05
CA SER A 438 32.66 -2.67 -21.19
C SER A 438 31.50 -2.04 -21.96
N HIS A 439 30.28 -2.48 -21.62
CA HIS A 439 29.03 -1.89 -22.09
C HIS A 439 28.63 -0.64 -21.29
N ASP A 440 29.29 -0.37 -20.16
CA ASP A 440 29.12 0.90 -19.44
C ASP A 440 29.66 2.05 -20.32
N PRO A 441 28.81 3.03 -20.70
CA PRO A 441 29.18 4.05 -21.67
C PRO A 441 30.23 5.04 -21.16
N TYR A 442 30.62 4.97 -19.88
CA TYR A 442 31.66 5.78 -19.24
C TYR A 442 33.01 5.03 -19.16
N GLN A 443 33.04 3.78 -19.64
CA GLN A 443 34.24 2.96 -19.83
C GLN A 443 34.45 2.55 -21.32
N PRO A 444 34.20 3.44 -22.31
CA PRO A 444 34.01 3.04 -23.70
C PRO A 444 35.27 2.42 -24.31
N GLY A 445 35.12 1.22 -24.86
CA GLY A 445 36.22 0.46 -25.48
C GLY A 445 37.27 -0.06 -24.50
N GLN A 446 37.04 0.03 -23.18
CA GLN A 446 37.93 -0.55 -22.17
C GLN A 446 37.58 -2.01 -21.89
N THR A 447 38.59 -2.82 -21.65
CA THR A 447 38.44 -4.14 -21.00
C THR A 447 38.76 -3.98 -19.52
N CYS A 448 38.30 -4.89 -18.66
CA CYS A 448 38.73 -4.87 -17.25
C CYS A 448 40.26 -4.88 -17.11
N GLY A 449 40.96 -5.65 -17.96
CA GLY A 449 42.41 -5.68 -18.03
C GLY A 449 43.06 -4.33 -18.40
N SER A 450 42.46 -3.54 -19.30
CA SER A 450 42.99 -2.21 -19.67
C SER A 450 42.68 -1.12 -18.64
N MET A 451 41.62 -1.29 -17.84
CA MET A 451 41.36 -0.44 -16.67
C MET A 451 42.24 -0.77 -15.45
N GLY A 452 43.06 -1.84 -15.53
CA GLY A 452 43.94 -2.26 -14.44
C GLY A 452 43.29 -3.17 -13.40
N GLY A 453 42.13 -3.77 -13.71
CA GLY A 453 41.39 -4.66 -12.83
C GLY A 453 40.32 -3.99 -11.96
N LEU A 454 40.06 -2.69 -12.16
CA LEU A 454 39.05 -1.91 -11.44
C LEU A 454 38.11 -1.22 -12.44
N ASN A 455 36.82 -1.15 -12.10
CA ASN A 455 35.86 -0.28 -12.77
C ASN A 455 36.14 1.21 -12.46
N TRP A 456 35.82 2.07 -13.42
CA TRP A 456 35.83 3.53 -13.24
C TRP A 456 34.41 4.02 -12.91
N LEU A 457 34.29 4.91 -11.92
CA LEU A 457 33.02 5.49 -11.45
C LEU A 457 32.37 6.39 -12.51
N GLY A 458 33.12 7.41 -12.95
CA GLY A 458 32.58 8.59 -13.64
C GLY A 458 32.16 9.68 -12.65
N THR A 459 31.59 10.77 -13.17
CA THR A 459 30.88 11.80 -12.39
C THR A 459 29.40 11.83 -12.74
N ALA A 460 28.55 12.38 -11.87
CA ALA A 460 27.11 12.47 -12.09
C ALA A 460 26.77 13.31 -13.33
N GLY A 461 27.51 14.39 -13.61
CA GLY A 461 27.41 15.13 -14.87
C GLY A 461 27.75 14.31 -16.10
N SER A 462 28.75 13.43 -16.03
CA SER A 462 29.02 12.49 -17.12
C SER A 462 27.95 11.39 -17.25
N ARG A 463 27.38 10.92 -16.13
CA ARG A 463 26.58 9.70 -16.04
C ARG A 463 25.08 9.89 -16.24
N TRP A 464 24.54 11.02 -15.81
CA TRP A 464 23.12 11.39 -15.90
C TRP A 464 22.89 12.75 -16.57
N GLY A 465 23.95 13.48 -16.95
CA GLY A 465 23.84 14.73 -17.71
C GLY A 465 23.63 16.00 -16.89
N PHE A 466 23.81 15.96 -15.56
CA PHE A 466 23.82 17.16 -14.71
C PHE A 466 24.88 18.17 -15.18
N THR A 467 24.48 19.37 -15.63
CA THR A 467 25.43 20.31 -16.26
C THR A 467 25.98 21.41 -15.35
N THR A 468 25.44 21.55 -14.14
CA THR A 468 25.84 22.57 -13.17
C THR A 468 26.67 21.96 -12.03
N GLU A 469 27.74 22.63 -11.62
CA GLU A 469 28.49 22.28 -10.41
C GLU A 469 27.68 22.62 -9.16
N PRO A 470 27.69 21.79 -8.10
CA PRO A 470 28.59 20.65 -7.85
C PRO A 470 28.25 19.34 -8.56
N LEU A 471 26.96 19.08 -8.85
CA LEU A 471 26.48 17.83 -9.47
C LEU A 471 27.22 17.40 -10.76
N ASN A 472 27.76 18.35 -11.54
CA ASN A 472 28.51 18.00 -12.75
C ASN A 472 29.81 17.22 -12.46
N SER A 473 30.59 17.61 -11.45
CA SER A 473 31.86 16.96 -11.09
C SER A 473 31.75 15.95 -9.94
N ASP A 474 30.61 15.87 -9.26
CA ASP A 474 30.27 14.91 -8.21
C ASP A 474 30.58 13.44 -8.64
N PRO A 475 31.43 12.68 -7.92
CA PRO A 475 31.67 11.26 -8.20
C PRO A 475 30.38 10.42 -8.08
N THR A 476 30.28 9.32 -8.82
CA THR A 476 29.07 8.47 -8.82
C THR A 476 29.07 7.42 -7.71
N GLY A 477 29.69 7.72 -6.56
CA GLY A 477 29.87 6.79 -5.45
C GLY A 477 31.16 7.02 -4.68
N GLY A 478 31.07 7.39 -3.40
CA GLY A 478 32.17 7.38 -2.44
C GLY A 478 31.84 7.95 -1.06
N ASN A 479 30.88 8.87 -0.94
CA ASN A 479 30.59 9.59 0.31
C ASN A 479 29.43 8.93 1.06
N ALA A 480 29.71 8.27 2.19
CA ALA A 480 28.68 7.54 2.95
C ALA A 480 27.48 8.42 3.37
N GLU A 481 27.70 9.72 3.58
CA GLU A 481 26.72 10.66 4.11
C GLU A 481 25.99 11.47 3.03
N GLN A 482 26.16 11.11 1.75
CA GLN A 482 25.64 11.86 0.61
C GLN A 482 24.43 11.17 -0.01
N MET A 483 23.48 11.95 -0.51
CA MET A 483 22.38 11.43 -1.33
C MET A 483 22.88 11.01 -2.72
N ALA A 484 22.22 10.03 -3.35
CA ALA A 484 22.52 9.70 -4.74
C ALA A 484 21.76 10.66 -5.68
N PRO A 485 22.40 11.29 -6.68
CA PRO A 485 21.82 12.44 -7.38
C PRO A 485 20.62 12.08 -8.27
N PHE A 486 20.57 10.86 -8.80
CA PHE A 486 19.41 10.32 -9.52
C PHE A 486 18.23 9.98 -8.60
N SER A 487 18.43 9.81 -7.28
CA SER A 487 17.36 9.37 -6.37
C SER A 487 16.20 10.35 -6.40
N SER A 488 15.00 9.87 -6.72
CA SER A 488 13.79 10.70 -6.71
C SER A 488 13.55 11.35 -5.34
N ARG A 489 13.05 12.58 -5.40
CA ARG A 489 12.89 13.52 -4.27
C ARG A 489 11.40 13.83 -4.08
N GLY A 490 10.98 13.97 -2.82
CA GLY A 490 9.63 14.38 -2.46
C GLY A 490 9.33 15.86 -2.81
N PRO A 491 8.18 16.40 -2.39
CA PRO A 491 7.10 15.70 -1.70
C PRO A 491 6.36 14.74 -2.63
N THR A 492 5.25 14.20 -2.15
CA THR A 492 4.16 13.72 -3.02
C THR A 492 3.26 14.88 -3.44
N ASP A 493 2.39 14.67 -4.44
CA ASP A 493 1.42 15.64 -4.97
C ASP A 493 0.54 16.28 -3.86
N ASP A 494 0.30 15.54 -2.76
CA ASP A 494 -0.43 16.00 -1.57
C ASP A 494 0.42 16.53 -0.40
N GLY A 495 1.72 16.70 -0.60
CA GLY A 495 2.63 17.34 0.34
C GLY A 495 3.23 16.44 1.43
N ARG A 496 3.07 15.11 1.35
CA ARG A 496 3.71 14.18 2.31
C ARG A 496 5.20 14.07 2.07
N ILE A 497 5.94 13.80 3.15
CA ILE A 497 7.36 13.47 3.12
C ILE A 497 7.56 12.11 2.47
N LYS A 498 8.29 12.09 1.35
CA LYS A 498 8.81 10.89 0.68
C LYS A 498 10.22 11.21 0.16
N PRO A 499 11.17 10.26 0.09
CA PRO A 499 11.08 8.88 0.63
C PRO A 499 10.82 8.85 2.14
N ASP A 500 10.48 7.68 2.70
CA ASP A 500 10.32 7.55 4.15
C ASP A 500 11.68 7.52 4.86
N VAL A 501 12.63 6.80 4.27
CA VAL A 501 14.01 6.62 4.70
C VAL A 501 14.87 6.35 3.46
N VAL A 502 16.19 6.43 3.60
CA VAL A 502 17.11 5.99 2.55
C VAL A 502 17.94 4.80 2.96
N ALA A 503 18.33 4.03 1.96
CA ALA A 503 19.39 3.06 2.08
C ALA A 503 20.44 3.35 0.98
N PRO A 504 21.66 2.83 1.13
CA PRO A 504 22.71 3.10 0.15
C PRO A 504 22.43 2.53 -1.25
N GLY A 505 22.93 3.25 -2.25
CA GLY A 505 22.44 3.32 -3.63
C GLY A 505 23.50 3.60 -4.72
N ALA A 506 24.81 3.62 -4.42
CA ALA A 506 25.92 3.81 -5.40
C ALA A 506 27.03 2.69 -5.40
N TRP A 507 27.10 1.81 -6.43
CA TRP A 507 27.94 0.60 -6.70
C TRP A 507 27.77 -0.78 -5.94
N ILE A 508 26.63 -1.52 -6.01
CA ILE A 508 26.33 -2.76 -5.22
C ILE A 508 26.99 -3.96 -5.88
N LEU A 509 27.96 -4.56 -5.19
CA LEU A 509 28.34 -5.93 -5.49
C LEU A 509 27.36 -6.93 -4.84
N SER A 510 26.46 -7.50 -5.64
CA SER A 510 25.54 -8.60 -5.26
C SER A 510 25.52 -9.66 -6.35
N THR A 511 24.68 -10.68 -6.16
CA THR A 511 24.53 -11.86 -7.03
C THR A 511 24.16 -11.48 -8.46
N TYR A 512 24.72 -12.19 -9.44
CA TYR A 512 24.50 -11.97 -10.88
C TYR A 512 23.72 -13.14 -11.47
N SER A 513 22.79 -12.91 -12.40
CA SER A 513 22.05 -14.01 -13.06
C SER A 513 23.00 -14.87 -13.88
N GLY A 514 23.03 -16.17 -13.61
CA GLY A 514 23.79 -17.17 -14.37
C GLY A 514 23.18 -17.51 -15.74
N MET A 515 22.67 -16.51 -16.46
CA MET A 515 21.97 -16.63 -17.73
C MET A 515 22.54 -15.64 -18.75
N TYR A 516 22.97 -16.13 -19.91
CA TYR A 516 23.41 -15.32 -21.06
C TYR A 516 24.44 -14.23 -20.72
N GLN A 517 25.39 -14.52 -19.83
CA GLN A 517 26.46 -13.59 -19.45
C GLN A 517 27.55 -13.53 -20.53
N GLU A 518 27.93 -12.33 -21.01
CA GLU A 518 29.02 -12.24 -21.99
C GLU A 518 30.36 -12.72 -21.38
N GLY A 519 31.10 -13.54 -22.15
CA GLY A 519 32.41 -14.06 -21.75
C GLY A 519 32.39 -15.26 -20.81
N TYR A 520 31.29 -15.50 -20.09
CA TYR A 520 31.09 -16.72 -19.29
C TYR A 520 30.19 -17.76 -20.02
N ASP A 521 29.12 -17.31 -20.67
CA ASP A 521 28.19 -18.19 -21.40
C ASP A 521 28.56 -18.41 -22.87
N PRO A 522 28.20 -19.57 -23.45
CA PRO A 522 28.54 -19.93 -24.84
C PRO A 522 27.65 -19.24 -25.90
N SER A 523 26.56 -18.58 -25.50
CA SER A 523 25.58 -17.99 -26.41
C SER A 523 24.74 -16.90 -25.74
N ALA A 524 24.41 -15.86 -26.50
CA ALA A 524 23.43 -14.83 -26.16
C ALA A 524 22.00 -15.38 -26.02
N ASN A 525 21.10 -14.59 -25.42
CA ASN A 525 19.68 -14.88 -25.28
C ASN A 525 19.04 -15.10 -26.67
N PRO A 526 18.38 -16.24 -26.94
CA PRO A 526 17.83 -16.57 -28.25
C PRO A 526 16.60 -15.73 -28.66
N ARG A 527 16.04 -14.91 -27.75
CA ARG A 527 14.92 -14.00 -28.01
C ARG A 527 15.35 -12.76 -28.77
N ASN A 528 16.30 -12.01 -28.20
CA ASN A 528 16.76 -10.70 -28.68
C ASN A 528 18.14 -10.76 -29.36
N GLY A 529 18.90 -11.84 -29.16
CA GLY A 529 20.25 -12.02 -29.68
C GLY A 529 21.34 -11.33 -28.86
N LEU A 530 21.06 -10.89 -27.63
CA LEU A 530 21.95 -10.12 -26.76
C LEU A 530 22.45 -10.95 -25.56
N PHE A 531 23.63 -10.61 -25.04
CA PHE A 531 24.08 -11.03 -23.71
C PHE A 531 23.60 -10.01 -22.67
N GLN A 532 23.54 -10.39 -21.39
CA GLN A 532 23.15 -9.48 -20.31
C GLN A 532 24.18 -8.36 -20.10
N SER A 533 23.86 -7.17 -20.60
CA SER A 533 24.68 -5.96 -20.43
C SER A 533 24.38 -5.23 -19.13
N ASP A 534 23.11 -5.23 -18.69
CA ASP A 534 22.57 -4.50 -17.54
C ASP A 534 23.41 -4.64 -16.26
N GLY A 535 23.56 -3.53 -15.53
CA GLY A 535 24.53 -3.37 -14.46
C GLY A 535 25.51 -2.22 -14.74
N TRP A 536 26.41 -2.00 -13.79
CA TRP A 536 27.25 -0.81 -13.66
C TRP A 536 28.73 -1.22 -13.87
N GLY A 537 29.36 -0.88 -14.98
CA GLY A 537 30.70 -1.37 -15.34
C GLY A 537 30.81 -2.87 -15.66
N MET A 538 32.04 -3.40 -15.65
CA MET A 538 32.35 -4.83 -15.83
C MET A 538 32.02 -5.63 -14.55
N PRO A 539 31.57 -6.91 -14.66
CA PRO A 539 31.30 -7.74 -13.50
C PRO A 539 32.58 -8.07 -12.70
N PHE A 540 32.40 -8.39 -11.42
CA PHE A 540 33.47 -8.83 -10.52
C PHE A 540 33.92 -10.26 -10.85
N ASN A 541 32.95 -11.14 -11.14
CA ASN A 541 33.10 -12.46 -11.74
C ASN A 541 31.71 -12.94 -12.25
N GLY A 542 31.59 -14.18 -12.72
CA GLY A 542 30.30 -14.76 -13.15
C GLY A 542 29.25 -14.98 -12.04
N GLU A 543 29.59 -14.78 -10.77
CA GLU A 543 28.64 -14.89 -9.64
C GLU A 543 28.19 -13.50 -9.13
N TYR A 544 28.96 -12.43 -9.39
CA TYR A 544 28.65 -11.10 -8.85
C TYR A 544 28.93 -9.97 -9.83
N LYS A 545 27.98 -9.03 -9.93
CA LYS A 545 28.07 -7.81 -10.75
C LYS A 545 27.67 -6.60 -9.92
N TYR A 546 28.08 -5.43 -10.39
CA TYR A 546 27.66 -4.16 -9.84
C TYR A 546 26.29 -3.77 -10.44
N PHE A 547 25.28 -3.56 -9.60
CA PHE A 547 23.98 -3.00 -9.99
C PHE A 547 23.54 -1.95 -8.97
N GLY A 548 22.43 -1.30 -9.25
CA GLY A 548 21.91 -0.23 -8.45
C GLY A 548 20.73 0.53 -8.96
N GLY A 549 20.25 1.37 -8.06
CA GLY A 549 19.29 2.45 -8.21
C GLY A 549 18.62 2.63 -6.86
N THR A 550 17.47 3.29 -6.81
CA THR A 550 16.56 3.05 -5.68
C THR A 550 16.07 1.59 -5.65
N SER A 551 16.13 0.88 -6.78
CA SER A 551 15.97 -0.58 -6.86
C SER A 551 16.98 -1.41 -6.05
N MET A 552 18.06 -0.81 -5.54
CA MET A 552 19.06 -1.50 -4.73
C MET A 552 19.14 -1.02 -3.29
N SER A 553 18.81 0.25 -3.03
CA SER A 553 18.51 0.68 -1.67
C SER A 553 17.26 -0.04 -1.13
N ASN A 554 16.23 -0.24 -1.97
CA ASN A 554 15.01 -0.97 -1.63
C ASN A 554 15.22 -2.40 -1.07
N PRO A 555 15.91 -3.35 -1.73
CA PRO A 555 16.10 -4.71 -1.21
C PRO A 555 17.01 -4.75 0.02
N LEU A 556 17.97 -3.83 0.14
CA LEU A 556 18.71 -3.65 1.39
C LEU A 556 17.77 -3.25 2.54
N ALA A 557 16.88 -2.28 2.30
CA ALA A 557 15.86 -1.86 3.27
C ALA A 557 14.80 -2.94 3.56
N ALA A 558 14.43 -3.76 2.57
CA ALA A 558 13.56 -4.92 2.77
C ALA A 558 14.24 -6.00 3.63
N GLY A 559 15.54 -6.24 3.41
CA GLY A 559 16.36 -7.05 4.31
C GLY A 559 16.45 -6.44 5.72
N ALA A 560 16.56 -5.11 5.84
CA ALA A 560 16.54 -4.43 7.14
C ALA A 560 15.19 -4.61 7.85
N ALA A 561 14.06 -4.44 7.15
CA ALA A 561 12.72 -4.74 7.65
C ALA A 561 12.59 -6.21 8.07
N THR A 562 13.18 -7.14 7.31
CA THR A 562 13.22 -8.57 7.62
C THR A 562 13.99 -8.84 8.91
N VAL A 563 15.15 -8.20 9.11
CA VAL A 563 15.95 -8.28 10.34
C VAL A 563 15.22 -7.63 11.53
N VAL A 564 14.51 -6.52 11.34
CA VAL A 564 13.71 -5.87 12.40
C VAL A 564 12.54 -6.76 12.85
N ARG A 565 11.84 -7.42 11.92
CA ARG A 565 10.76 -8.36 12.28
C ARG A 565 11.31 -9.65 12.92
N ASP A 566 12.47 -10.13 12.46
CA ASP A 566 13.21 -11.23 13.08
C ASP A 566 13.67 -10.89 14.51
N TYR A 567 14.11 -9.65 14.77
CA TYR A 567 14.38 -9.12 16.10
C TYR A 567 13.13 -9.13 17.00
N TYR A 568 12.00 -8.58 16.55
CA TYR A 568 10.77 -8.62 17.35
C TYR A 568 10.29 -10.04 17.65
N GLN A 569 10.43 -10.96 16.67
CA GLN A 569 10.06 -12.36 16.85
C GLN A 569 11.00 -13.09 17.82
N LYS A 570 12.31 -12.84 17.79
CA LYS A 570 13.31 -13.52 18.63
C LYS A 570 13.44 -12.92 20.04
N ALA A 571 13.50 -11.60 20.15
CA ALA A 571 13.75 -10.90 21.41
C ALA A 571 12.48 -10.67 22.24
N HIS A 572 11.34 -10.43 21.57
CA HIS A 572 10.07 -10.07 22.23
C HIS A 572 8.95 -11.11 22.06
N GLY A 573 9.14 -12.11 21.19
CA GLY A 573 8.08 -13.07 20.83
C GLY A 573 6.92 -12.44 20.05
N HIS A 574 7.12 -11.25 19.47
CA HIS A 574 6.07 -10.39 18.93
C HIS A 574 6.06 -10.41 17.40
N ALA A 575 4.87 -10.62 16.82
CA ALA A 575 4.65 -10.50 15.38
C ALA A 575 4.44 -9.03 15.02
N ALA A 576 5.54 -8.32 14.72
CA ALA A 576 5.52 -6.89 14.43
C ALA A 576 4.66 -6.54 13.20
N SER A 577 3.84 -5.50 13.35
CA SER A 577 3.06 -4.90 12.27
C SER A 577 3.95 -4.18 11.24
N ALA A 578 3.38 -3.89 10.08
CA ALA A 578 3.99 -3.03 9.06
C ALA A 578 4.30 -1.64 9.64
N ALA A 579 3.33 -1.06 10.36
CA ALA A 579 3.48 0.23 11.05
C ALA A 579 4.60 0.20 12.10
N LEU A 580 4.73 -0.87 12.89
CA LEU A 580 5.84 -1.01 13.84
C LEU A 580 7.18 -1.14 13.12
N THR A 581 7.26 -1.97 12.08
CA THR A 581 8.50 -2.15 11.30
C THR A 581 8.96 -0.81 10.69
N LYS A 582 8.03 -0.04 10.12
CA LYS A 582 8.27 1.31 9.58
C LYS A 582 8.68 2.31 10.68
N ALA A 583 7.99 2.30 11.82
CA ALA A 583 8.32 3.16 12.96
C ALA A 583 9.72 2.90 13.52
N THR A 584 10.14 1.63 13.63
CA THR A 584 11.47 1.27 14.16
C THR A 584 12.59 1.69 13.21
N LEU A 585 12.40 1.49 11.89
CA LEU A 585 13.38 1.93 10.88
C LEU A 585 13.51 3.46 10.84
N ILE A 586 12.41 4.21 10.94
CA ILE A 586 12.40 5.69 11.01
C ILE A 586 13.01 6.20 12.32
N ASN A 587 12.65 5.61 13.48
CA ASN A 587 13.16 6.06 14.77
C ASN A 587 14.67 5.80 14.94
N SER A 588 15.18 4.71 14.38
CA SER A 588 16.60 4.36 14.36
C SER A 588 17.42 5.09 13.28
N ALA A 589 16.77 5.72 12.30
CA ALA A 589 17.43 6.36 11.17
C ALA A 589 18.38 7.51 11.60
N VAL A 590 19.39 7.71 10.75
CA VAL A 590 20.48 8.67 10.90
C VAL A 590 20.34 9.73 9.80
N ASP A 591 20.00 10.95 10.24
CA ASP A 591 20.21 12.25 9.55
C ASP A 591 21.57 12.21 8.82
N LEU A 592 21.57 12.40 7.49
CA LEU A 592 22.79 12.45 6.68
C LEU A 592 23.58 13.75 6.94
N LEU A 593 24.58 14.04 6.09
CA LEU A 593 25.31 15.31 6.14
C LEU A 593 25.46 16.01 4.77
N ASP A 594 25.12 15.35 3.66
CA ASP A 594 25.23 15.87 2.29
C ASP A 594 23.96 15.46 1.50
N GLU A 595 22.80 15.90 2.00
CA GLU A 595 21.48 15.59 1.42
C GLU A 595 21.26 16.29 0.06
N ASN A 596 21.95 17.43 -0.12
CA ASN A 596 21.78 18.35 -1.23
C ASN A 596 22.64 18.01 -2.47
N ASN A 597 23.56 17.04 -2.36
CA ASN A 597 24.56 16.67 -3.38
C ASN A 597 25.62 17.75 -3.64
N ASP A 598 26.06 18.49 -2.61
CA ASP A 598 27.06 19.55 -2.77
C ASP A 598 28.53 19.15 -2.52
N GLY A 599 28.76 17.97 -1.92
CA GLY A 599 30.08 17.46 -1.57
C GLY A 599 30.60 17.96 -0.21
N SER A 600 29.79 18.70 0.54
CA SER A 600 30.08 19.17 1.89
C SER A 600 29.22 18.41 2.91
N ASN A 601 29.87 17.70 3.82
CA ASN A 601 29.19 17.04 4.93
C ASN A 601 28.85 18.07 6.06
N ASP A 602 27.95 19.02 5.78
CA ASP A 602 27.55 20.09 6.73
C ASP A 602 26.06 20.12 7.11
N ASN A 603 25.21 19.32 6.46
CA ASN A 603 23.78 19.14 6.73
C ASN A 603 22.99 20.46 6.59
N ASP A 604 22.94 20.97 5.36
CA ASP A 604 22.19 22.19 5.00
C ASP A 604 20.68 21.91 4.84
N PHE A 605 20.25 20.66 4.57
CA PHE A 605 18.84 20.24 4.47
C PHE A 605 18.43 19.15 5.51
N PRO A 606 18.50 19.41 6.83
CA PRO A 606 18.28 18.40 7.90
C PRO A 606 16.87 17.83 7.99
N ILE A 607 16.75 16.64 8.58
CA ILE A 607 15.45 15.94 8.70
C ILE A 607 14.36 16.72 9.49
N PRO A 608 13.08 16.56 9.11
CA PRO A 608 12.61 15.93 7.88
C PRO A 608 12.84 16.83 6.66
N ASN A 609 13.33 16.22 5.59
CA ASN A 609 13.52 16.85 4.28
C ASN A 609 12.88 15.98 3.18
N MET A 610 12.88 16.47 1.95
CA MET A 610 12.31 15.75 0.80
C MET A 610 13.35 14.91 0.05
N HIS A 611 14.59 14.84 0.52
CA HIS A 611 15.69 14.17 -0.16
C HIS A 611 15.92 12.78 0.43
N GLU A 612 16.17 12.71 1.73
CA GLU A 612 16.36 11.47 2.50
C GLU A 612 15.16 11.11 3.42
N GLY A 613 14.16 11.99 3.51
CA GLY A 613 12.96 11.76 4.32
C GLY A 613 13.24 11.91 5.81
N TRP A 614 13.28 10.78 6.52
CA TRP A 614 13.70 10.69 7.93
C TRP A 614 15.13 10.13 8.10
N GLY A 615 15.84 9.93 7.00
CA GLY A 615 17.26 9.64 6.96
C GLY A 615 17.63 8.18 6.70
N ARG A 616 18.92 7.89 6.79
CA ARG A 616 19.52 6.61 6.40
C ARG A 616 19.30 5.52 7.45
N ILE A 617 18.86 4.34 7.00
CA ILE A 617 18.57 3.18 7.85
C ILE A 617 19.80 2.73 8.68
N ASN A 618 19.58 2.46 9.97
CA ASN A 618 20.57 1.90 10.89
C ASN A 618 20.02 0.64 11.60
N VAL A 619 20.27 -0.53 11.01
CA VAL A 619 19.76 -1.83 11.48
C VAL A 619 20.32 -2.20 12.86
N ASN A 620 21.52 -1.70 13.21
CA ASN A 620 22.08 -1.91 14.54
C ASN A 620 21.27 -1.17 15.61
N ALA A 621 21.04 0.14 15.45
CA ALA A 621 20.20 0.92 16.38
C ALA A 621 18.74 0.42 16.39
N ALA A 622 18.24 -0.13 15.28
CA ALA A 622 16.91 -0.75 15.21
C ALA A 622 16.76 -2.05 16.04
N THR A 623 17.87 -2.69 16.47
CA THR A 623 17.86 -4.05 17.05
C THR A 623 18.74 -4.24 18.30
N ASP A 624 19.38 -3.19 18.82
CA ASP A 624 20.28 -3.28 19.98
C ASP A 624 19.57 -3.47 21.35
N GLY A 625 18.24 -3.28 21.39
CA GLY A 625 17.43 -3.43 22.60
C GLY A 625 17.18 -2.14 23.39
N SER A 626 17.65 -0.98 22.93
CA SER A 626 17.36 0.34 23.52
C SER A 626 15.90 0.79 23.33
N LEU A 627 15.36 0.56 22.13
CA LEU A 627 14.07 1.10 21.69
C LEU A 627 12.88 0.46 22.41
N GLN A 628 12.02 1.32 22.96
CA GLN A 628 10.74 0.95 23.56
C GLN A 628 9.63 1.06 22.51
N PHE A 629 8.62 0.18 22.56
CA PHE A 629 7.56 0.16 21.54
C PHE A 629 6.15 -0.10 22.09
N VAL A 630 5.16 0.28 21.28
CA VAL A 630 3.75 -0.08 21.40
C VAL A 630 3.23 -0.43 20.00
N ASP A 631 2.57 -1.57 19.86
CA ASP A 631 1.90 -2.01 18.62
C ASP A 631 0.39 -2.11 18.91
N ASN A 632 -0.36 -1.03 18.64
CA ASN A 632 -1.73 -0.86 19.12
C ASN A 632 -2.76 -1.36 18.10
N SER A 633 -3.18 -2.61 18.27
CA SER A 633 -4.20 -3.28 17.48
C SER A 633 -5.66 -2.91 17.81
N THR A 634 -5.90 -2.23 18.94
CA THR A 634 -7.25 -1.76 19.35
C THR A 634 -7.63 -0.46 18.62
N GLY A 635 -6.65 0.41 18.40
CA GLY A 635 -6.80 1.67 17.69
C GLY A 635 -7.54 2.76 18.45
N ILE A 636 -7.70 3.91 17.78
CA ILE A 636 -8.34 5.13 18.31
C ILE A 636 -9.38 5.65 17.31
N GLY A 637 -10.53 6.11 17.79
CA GLY A 637 -11.56 6.81 17.00
C GLY A 637 -11.55 8.33 17.22
N THR A 638 -12.30 9.08 16.39
CA THR A 638 -12.39 10.55 16.44
C THR A 638 -12.66 11.10 17.85
N GLY A 639 -11.79 11.98 18.32
CA GLY A 639 -11.84 12.61 19.64
C GLY A 639 -11.29 11.75 20.79
N GLY A 640 -10.88 10.51 20.53
CA GLY A 640 -10.20 9.64 21.50
C GLY A 640 -8.70 9.93 21.61
N SER A 641 -8.11 9.62 22.76
CA SER A 641 -6.66 9.71 22.98
C SER A 641 -6.16 8.70 24.00
N VAL A 642 -4.85 8.43 23.96
CA VAL A 642 -4.14 7.56 24.91
C VAL A 642 -2.76 8.14 25.21
N SER A 643 -2.31 8.00 26.46
CA SER A 643 -1.03 8.53 26.94
C SER A 643 -0.14 7.44 27.54
N TYR A 644 1.13 7.47 27.15
CA TYR A 644 2.20 6.58 27.60
C TYR A 644 3.27 7.39 28.33
N GLN A 645 3.78 6.85 29.44
CA GLN A 645 4.81 7.50 30.24
C GLN A 645 6.15 6.77 30.12
N TYR A 646 7.20 7.55 29.85
CA TYR A 646 8.56 7.09 29.60
C TYR A 646 9.54 7.82 30.53
N SER A 647 10.47 7.09 31.13
CA SER A 647 11.51 7.67 31.99
C SER A 647 12.78 7.92 31.19
N HIS A 648 13.25 9.17 31.19
CA HIS A 648 14.52 9.58 30.59
C HIS A 648 15.50 9.96 31.71
N ASP A 649 16.78 9.60 31.59
CA ASP A 649 17.79 9.85 32.62
C ASP A 649 18.52 11.20 32.45
N GLY A 650 18.31 11.88 31.33
CA GLY A 650 18.99 13.12 30.94
C GLY A 650 20.22 12.91 30.05
N SER A 651 20.48 11.70 29.56
CA SER A 651 21.54 11.42 28.60
C SER A 651 20.99 11.33 27.17
N GLY A 652 21.68 11.99 26.23
CA GLY A 652 21.31 11.96 24.81
C GLY A 652 19.94 12.60 24.47
N PRO A 653 19.43 12.33 23.26
CA PRO A 653 18.13 12.82 22.82
C PRO A 653 16.96 12.00 23.39
N PHE A 654 15.75 12.44 23.09
CA PHE A 654 14.52 11.64 23.20
C PHE A 654 13.87 11.62 21.80
N LYS A 655 13.70 10.45 21.18
CA LYS A 655 13.08 10.31 19.85
C LYS A 655 11.79 9.51 19.94
N ALA A 656 10.63 10.12 19.67
CA ALA A 656 9.35 9.41 19.55
C ALA A 656 8.86 9.42 18.09
N THR A 657 8.40 8.26 17.60
CA THR A 657 7.95 8.03 16.22
C THR A 657 6.61 7.31 16.23
N LEU A 658 5.56 8.00 15.78
CA LEU A 658 4.21 7.48 15.57
C LEU A 658 4.03 7.14 14.08
N VAL A 659 3.56 5.93 13.78
CA VAL A 659 3.20 5.50 12.41
C VAL A 659 1.88 4.75 12.43
N TRP A 660 1.07 4.93 11.40
CA TRP A 660 -0.11 4.09 11.17
C TRP A 660 -0.27 3.68 9.71
N SER A 661 -0.72 2.44 9.50
CA SER A 661 -1.29 2.00 8.23
C SER A 661 -2.67 2.65 8.10
N ASP A 662 -2.77 3.70 7.30
CA ASP A 662 -3.98 4.48 7.07
C ASP A 662 -4.91 3.76 6.08
N PHE A 663 -6.22 4.05 6.10
CA PHE A 663 -7.15 3.50 5.14
C PHE A 663 -6.88 4.05 3.73
N ALA A 664 -7.08 3.27 2.66
CA ALA A 664 -6.80 3.70 1.29
C ALA A 664 -7.55 4.99 0.91
N ALA A 665 -6.88 5.90 0.19
CA ALA A 665 -7.52 7.13 -0.26
C ALA A 665 -8.40 6.89 -1.49
N ALA A 666 -9.53 7.61 -1.60
CA ALA A 666 -10.21 7.73 -2.88
C ALA A 666 -9.29 8.52 -3.84
N GLU A 667 -9.08 8.01 -5.05
CA GLU A 667 -8.07 8.53 -5.99
C GLU A 667 -8.35 9.99 -6.38
N ALA A 668 -9.62 10.38 -6.40
CA ALA A 668 -10.05 11.75 -6.66
C ALA A 668 -9.69 12.77 -5.56
N ALA A 669 -9.17 12.34 -4.40
CA ALA A 669 -8.81 13.23 -3.29
C ALA A 669 -7.56 14.07 -3.57
N ALA A 670 -7.55 15.35 -3.18
CA ALA A 670 -6.34 16.18 -3.21
C ALA A 670 -5.46 16.05 -1.94
N THR A 671 -5.82 15.16 -1.04
CA THR A 671 -5.03 14.81 0.15
C THR A 671 -5.33 13.37 0.49
N THR A 672 -4.29 12.54 0.57
CA THR A 672 -4.46 11.09 0.69
C THR A 672 -4.77 10.65 2.12
N LEU A 673 -4.43 11.46 3.14
CA LEU A 673 -4.66 11.12 4.54
C LEU A 673 -6.17 11.00 4.84
N VAL A 674 -6.58 9.80 5.26
CA VAL A 674 -7.97 9.47 5.62
C VAL A 674 -8.15 9.64 7.12
N ASN A 675 -7.42 8.86 7.92
CA ASN A 675 -7.40 8.95 9.37
C ASN A 675 -6.23 9.82 9.84
N ASN A 676 -6.53 10.94 10.49
CA ASN A 676 -5.56 11.79 11.15
C ASN A 676 -5.40 11.39 12.63
N LEU A 677 -4.18 11.00 13.00
CA LEU A 677 -3.72 10.88 14.39
C LEU A 677 -2.65 11.95 14.68
N ASN A 678 -2.83 12.73 15.74
CA ASN A 678 -1.81 13.67 16.22
C ASN A 678 -0.93 13.01 17.29
N LEU A 679 0.39 13.15 17.16
CA LEU A 679 1.39 12.96 18.21
C LEU A 679 1.55 14.25 19.03
N THR A 680 1.69 14.10 20.34
CA THR A 680 2.03 15.22 21.23
C THR A 680 2.88 14.71 22.39
N VAL A 681 4.04 15.33 22.61
CA VAL A 681 5.01 14.94 23.62
C VAL A 681 5.18 16.06 24.64
N THR A 682 4.96 15.75 25.92
CA THR A 682 5.07 16.68 27.04
C THR A 682 6.30 16.33 27.88
N ALA A 683 7.15 17.32 28.13
CA ALA A 683 8.38 17.17 28.91
C ALA A 683 8.09 17.03 30.43
N PRO A 684 9.07 16.59 31.26
CA PRO A 684 8.88 16.33 32.70
C PRO A 684 8.46 17.55 33.54
N ASN A 685 8.51 18.76 33.00
CA ASN A 685 8.00 19.97 33.65
C ASN A 685 6.47 20.17 33.50
N GLY A 686 5.79 19.32 32.72
CA GLY A 686 4.34 19.36 32.50
C GLY A 686 3.81 20.57 31.71
N THR A 687 4.70 21.40 31.13
CA THR A 687 4.31 22.65 30.45
C THR A 687 4.97 22.85 29.08
N THR A 688 6.14 22.24 28.85
CA THR A 688 6.79 22.22 27.53
C THR A 688 6.21 21.09 26.69
N VAL A 689 5.66 21.46 25.52
CA VAL A 689 4.92 20.55 24.64
C VAL A 689 5.45 20.67 23.21
N TYR A 690 5.72 19.52 22.62
CA TYR A 690 6.12 19.33 21.22
C TYR A 690 4.98 18.62 20.47
N ARG A 691 4.87 18.89 19.16
CA ARG A 691 3.91 18.27 18.24
C ARG A 691 4.67 17.48 17.18
N GLY A 692 4.05 16.46 16.61
CA GLY A 692 4.65 15.75 15.50
C GLY A 692 5.01 16.69 14.35
N ASN A 693 6.14 16.41 13.72
CA ASN A 693 6.65 17.05 12.49
C ASN A 693 6.88 18.58 12.58
N ASN A 694 6.72 19.21 13.75
CA ASN A 694 7.09 20.60 14.00
C ASN A 694 8.61 20.74 14.26
N PHE A 695 9.42 20.65 13.19
CA PHE A 695 10.89 20.63 13.23
C PHE A 695 11.55 21.93 12.78
N SER A 696 12.84 22.06 13.09
CA SER A 696 13.77 23.04 12.53
C SER A 696 15.20 22.58 12.81
N GLY A 697 16.01 22.36 11.77
CA GLY A 697 17.42 22.00 11.95
C GLY A 697 17.62 20.63 12.60
N GLY A 698 16.91 19.60 12.15
CA GLY A 698 17.03 18.21 12.65
C GLY A 698 16.22 17.92 13.92
N TRP A 699 15.70 18.95 14.61
CA TRP A 699 15.11 18.79 15.94
C TRP A 699 13.75 19.47 16.09
N SER A 700 12.89 18.92 16.95
CA SER A 700 11.53 19.40 17.16
C SER A 700 11.48 20.68 18.00
N GLN A 701 10.69 21.65 17.55
CA GLN A 701 10.40 22.88 18.26
C GLN A 701 9.09 22.79 19.07
N THR A 702 8.92 23.72 20.01
CA THR A 702 7.65 23.90 20.74
C THR A 702 6.70 24.84 20.00
N GLY A 703 5.39 24.68 20.22
CA GLY A 703 4.37 25.46 19.53
C GLY A 703 3.81 24.73 18.31
N GLY A 704 3.83 25.38 17.15
CA GLY A 704 3.36 24.81 15.89
C GLY A 704 1.86 24.52 15.81
N SER A 705 1.46 23.96 14.67
CA SER A 705 0.21 23.20 14.51
C SER A 705 0.51 21.70 14.63
N ALA A 706 -0.52 20.84 14.66
CA ALA A 706 -0.30 19.42 14.41
C ALA A 706 -0.17 19.15 12.90
N ASP A 707 0.31 17.97 12.52
CA ASP A 707 0.29 17.54 11.12
C ASP A 707 -1.16 17.28 10.68
N GLY A 708 -1.38 17.25 9.36
CA GLY A 708 -2.67 17.07 8.71
C GLY A 708 -2.58 16.27 7.41
N ILE A 709 -1.40 15.76 7.07
CA ILE A 709 -1.00 15.28 5.74
C ILE A 709 -0.24 13.94 5.87
N ASN A 710 0.69 13.82 6.82
CA ASN A 710 1.51 12.61 6.98
C ASN A 710 0.85 11.55 7.88
N ASN A 711 1.02 10.26 7.54
CA ASN A 711 0.72 9.10 8.41
C ASN A 711 1.92 8.64 9.26
N VAL A 712 2.93 9.51 9.34
CA VAL A 712 4.15 9.40 10.15
C VAL A 712 4.29 10.72 10.90
N GLU A 713 4.30 10.69 12.23
CA GLU A 713 4.58 11.87 13.07
C GLU A 713 5.77 11.59 14.00
N ASN A 714 6.79 12.45 13.97
CA ASN A 714 7.98 12.35 14.81
C ASN A 714 8.10 13.51 15.81
N VAL A 715 8.71 13.24 16.98
CA VAL A 715 9.22 14.27 17.89
C VAL A 715 10.62 13.87 18.37
N TYR A 716 11.64 14.59 17.93
CA TYR A 716 13.05 14.38 18.31
C TYR A 716 13.55 15.59 19.12
N VAL A 717 13.89 15.38 20.39
CA VAL A 717 14.39 16.43 21.30
C VAL A 717 15.86 16.20 21.60
N GLN A 718 16.74 17.04 21.05
CA GLN A 718 18.20 16.89 21.09
C GLN A 718 18.79 16.79 22.51
N ASN A 719 18.29 17.64 23.42
CA ASN A 719 18.80 17.81 24.79
C ASN A 719 17.66 17.49 25.77
N ALA A 720 17.29 16.22 25.86
CA ALA A 720 16.15 15.79 26.67
C ALA A 720 16.50 15.84 28.17
N GLY A 721 15.70 16.59 28.95
CA GLY A 721 15.85 16.66 30.40
C GLY A 721 15.36 15.39 31.11
N ALA A 722 16.08 15.01 32.18
CA ALA A 722 15.75 13.86 33.01
C ALA A 722 14.33 13.95 33.63
N GLY A 723 13.65 12.81 33.73
CA GLY A 723 12.33 12.67 34.36
C GLY A 723 11.32 11.92 33.48
N THR A 724 10.04 12.00 33.85
CA THR A 724 8.95 11.32 33.13
C THR A 724 8.42 12.17 31.97
N TRP A 725 8.72 11.75 30.75
CA TRP A 725 8.13 12.26 29.52
C TRP A 725 6.76 11.59 29.29
N THR A 726 5.79 12.35 28.78
CA THR A 726 4.45 11.82 28.45
C THR A 726 4.19 11.98 26.96
N VAL A 727 4.08 10.85 26.26
CA VAL A 727 3.72 10.79 24.83
C VAL A 727 2.22 10.51 24.72
N THR A 728 1.50 11.29 23.93
CA THR A 728 0.05 11.17 23.73
C THR A 728 -0.27 11.06 22.25
N VAL A 729 -1.11 10.09 21.90
CA VAL A 729 -1.66 9.90 20.55
C VAL A 729 -3.15 10.25 20.60
N THR A 730 -3.63 11.06 19.66
CA THR A 730 -5.03 11.55 19.62
C THR A 730 -5.61 11.40 18.23
N GLY A 731 -6.75 10.72 18.07
CA GLY A 731 -7.45 10.66 16.78
C GLY A 731 -8.21 11.96 16.52
N ALA A 732 -7.65 12.88 15.73
CA ALA A 732 -8.27 14.19 15.51
C ALA A 732 -9.48 14.10 14.58
N ASN A 733 -9.37 13.26 13.55
CA ASN A 733 -10.45 12.90 12.63
C ASN A 733 -10.17 11.50 12.09
N VAL A 734 -10.96 10.52 12.51
CA VAL A 734 -10.80 9.10 12.15
C VAL A 734 -12.07 8.59 11.46
N PRO A 735 -12.31 9.00 10.18
CA PRO A 735 -13.48 8.62 9.40
C PRO A 735 -13.58 7.10 9.18
N GLN A 736 -12.46 6.38 9.15
CA GLN A 736 -12.38 4.92 8.96
C GLN A 736 -11.72 4.29 10.19
N GLY A 737 -12.37 4.43 11.35
CA GLY A 737 -11.84 4.03 12.66
C GLY A 737 -12.41 2.73 13.23
N PRO A 738 -11.82 2.23 14.35
CA PRO A 738 -10.70 2.81 15.08
C PRO A 738 -9.35 2.55 14.38
N GLN A 739 -8.54 3.60 14.22
CA GLN A 739 -7.24 3.53 13.55
C GLN A 739 -6.19 2.90 14.47
N ARG A 740 -5.63 1.76 14.06
CA ARG A 740 -4.47 1.09 14.68
C ARG A 740 -3.21 1.94 14.50
N PHE A 741 -2.23 1.84 15.39
CA PHE A 741 -0.97 2.58 15.25
C PHE A 741 0.19 1.88 15.96
N ALA A 742 1.41 2.15 15.51
CA ALA A 742 2.62 1.82 16.24
C ALA A 742 3.30 3.09 16.77
N LEU A 743 3.93 2.98 17.94
CA LEU A 743 4.73 4.03 18.55
C LEU A 743 6.08 3.43 18.98
N VAL A 744 7.18 3.99 18.49
CA VAL A 744 8.54 3.65 18.91
C VAL A 744 9.16 4.85 19.62
N VAL A 745 9.89 4.60 20.71
CA VAL A 745 10.53 5.62 21.54
C VAL A 745 11.95 5.19 21.92
N ASP A 746 12.93 6.00 21.53
CA ASP A 746 14.23 6.05 22.19
C ASP A 746 14.14 6.96 23.42
N ALA A 747 14.36 6.37 24.59
CA ALA A 747 14.51 7.07 25.85
C ALA A 747 15.59 6.37 26.71
N ALA A 748 16.80 6.93 26.68
CA ALA A 748 18.05 6.37 27.23
C ALA A 748 18.04 5.91 28.72
N GLY A 749 16.99 6.20 29.49
CA GLY A 749 16.85 5.74 30.88
C GLY A 749 16.41 4.28 31.07
N GLY A 750 15.78 3.67 30.06
CA GLY A 750 15.34 2.27 30.06
C GLY A 750 14.14 1.94 30.98
N GLY A 751 13.35 0.95 30.59
CA GLY A 751 12.19 0.48 31.36
C GLY A 751 11.04 -0.05 30.50
N VAL A 752 9.91 -0.39 31.13
CA VAL A 752 8.65 -0.73 30.43
C VAL A 752 7.69 0.45 30.58
N PRO A 753 7.14 1.02 29.48
CA PRO A 753 6.25 2.17 29.57
C PRO A 753 4.95 1.83 30.31
N THR A 754 4.55 2.71 31.22
CA THR A 754 3.27 2.55 31.95
C THR A 754 2.18 3.32 31.21
N ALA A 755 1.26 2.60 30.58
CA ALA A 755 0.10 3.19 29.91
C ALA A 755 -0.91 3.69 30.95
N THR A 756 -1.35 4.95 30.81
CA THR A 756 -2.46 5.50 31.61
C THR A 756 -3.62 5.85 30.67
N PRO A 757 -4.62 4.97 30.52
CA PRO A 757 -5.78 5.26 29.67
C PRO A 757 -6.66 6.32 30.33
N THR A 758 -6.94 7.40 29.60
CA THR A 758 -7.97 8.38 30.01
C THR A 758 -9.36 7.77 29.72
N PRO A 759 -10.30 7.77 30.69
CA PRO A 759 -11.58 7.09 30.52
C PRO A 759 -12.44 7.73 29.41
N ILE A 760 -13.03 6.86 28.59
CA ILE A 760 -13.80 7.23 27.39
C ILE A 760 -15.16 7.84 27.79
N GLY A 761 -15.55 8.94 27.14
CA GLY A 761 -16.97 9.32 27.05
C GLY A 761 -17.75 8.20 26.34
N PRO A 762 -18.99 7.87 26.75
CA PRO A 762 -19.56 6.53 26.61
C PRO A 762 -19.45 5.96 25.19
N THR A 763 -18.56 4.97 25.03
CA THR A 763 -18.45 4.16 23.82
C THR A 763 -19.80 3.49 23.57
N PRO A 764 -20.42 3.63 22.39
CA PRO A 764 -21.53 2.76 22.03
C PRO A 764 -21.02 1.31 22.00
N THR A 765 -21.78 0.38 22.57
CA THR A 765 -21.49 -1.05 22.45
C THR A 765 -21.38 -1.42 20.96
N PRO A 766 -20.37 -2.19 20.52
CA PRO A 766 -20.30 -2.65 19.15
C PRO A 766 -21.60 -3.42 18.83
N THR A 767 -22.37 -2.88 17.90
CA THR A 767 -23.55 -3.55 17.36
C THR A 767 -23.06 -4.30 16.14
N ASN A 768 -23.31 -5.61 16.08
CA ASN A 768 -22.69 -6.49 15.10
C ASN A 768 -23.18 -6.20 13.66
N THR A 769 -22.44 -5.38 12.93
CA THR A 769 -22.26 -5.56 11.48
C THR A 769 -21.20 -6.63 11.23
N PRO A 770 -21.23 -7.39 10.10
CA PRO A 770 -20.34 -8.53 9.91
C PRO A 770 -18.86 -8.15 9.91
N VAL A 771 -18.08 -8.86 10.73
CA VAL A 771 -16.62 -8.86 10.64
C VAL A 771 -16.23 -9.91 9.58
N PRO A 772 -15.48 -9.56 8.51
CA PRO A 772 -14.89 -10.55 7.62
C PRO A 772 -14.01 -11.50 8.46
N PRO A 773 -14.18 -12.83 8.36
CA PRO A 773 -13.60 -13.76 9.31
C PRO A 773 -12.07 -13.78 9.23
N THR A 774 -11.42 -13.24 10.26
CA THR A 774 -9.96 -13.26 10.39
C THR A 774 -9.42 -14.70 10.28
N PRO A 775 -8.50 -15.00 9.35
CA PRO A 775 -7.99 -16.36 9.15
C PRO A 775 -7.12 -16.78 10.33
N THR A 776 -7.75 -17.42 11.31
CA THR A 776 -7.08 -17.99 12.48
C THR A 776 -6.38 -19.28 12.08
N ASN A 777 -5.10 -19.17 11.72
CA ASN A 777 -4.25 -20.27 11.27
C ASN A 777 -4.05 -21.34 12.36
N THR A 778 -5.03 -22.22 12.51
CA THR A 778 -4.89 -23.58 13.05
C THR A 778 -5.24 -24.53 11.92
N PRO A 779 -4.37 -25.49 11.54
CA PRO A 779 -4.63 -26.39 10.42
C PRO A 779 -5.82 -27.30 10.73
N ALA A 780 -6.98 -26.99 10.15
CA ALA A 780 -8.23 -27.70 10.34
C ALA A 780 -8.28 -29.00 9.48
N PRO A 781 -8.89 -30.08 9.96
CA PRO A 781 -8.89 -31.37 9.27
C PRO A 781 -9.92 -31.43 8.13
N ALA A 782 -9.64 -32.28 7.13
CA ALA A 782 -10.50 -32.48 5.97
C ALA A 782 -11.89 -33.04 6.32
N GLY A 783 -12.92 -32.61 5.57
CA GLY A 783 -14.26 -33.22 5.57
C GLY A 783 -15.36 -32.42 6.26
N THR A 784 -15.58 -31.17 5.87
CA THR A 784 -16.75 -30.37 6.26
C THR A 784 -17.53 -29.89 5.03
N ILE A 785 -18.86 -29.74 5.21
CA ILE A 785 -19.80 -29.18 4.23
C ILE A 785 -20.80 -28.26 4.92
N HIS A 786 -21.30 -27.24 4.22
CA HIS A 786 -22.26 -26.25 4.75
C HIS A 786 -23.13 -25.68 3.63
N VAL A 787 -24.25 -25.05 4.00
CA VAL A 787 -25.12 -24.36 3.04
C VAL A 787 -24.46 -23.05 2.62
N GLY A 788 -24.28 -22.87 1.32
CA GLY A 788 -23.76 -21.63 0.74
C GLY A 788 -24.85 -20.66 0.31
N ASP A 789 -26.08 -21.13 0.03
CA ASP A 789 -27.20 -20.29 -0.44
C ASP A 789 -28.57 -20.98 -0.28
N LEU A 790 -29.68 -20.21 -0.31
CA LEU A 790 -31.06 -20.68 -0.09
C LEU A 790 -32.20 -20.00 -0.93
N ASP A 791 -32.06 -19.68 -2.22
CA ASP A 791 -33.07 -18.86 -2.96
C ASP A 791 -34.56 -19.24 -2.74
N GLY A 792 -35.42 -18.25 -2.47
CA GLY A 792 -36.87 -18.44 -2.29
C GLY A 792 -37.74 -18.01 -3.47
N SER A 793 -38.60 -18.90 -3.97
CA SER A 793 -39.56 -18.55 -5.04
C SER A 793 -40.98 -19.09 -4.83
N SER A 794 -41.97 -18.34 -5.30
CA SER A 794 -43.39 -18.71 -5.22
C SER A 794 -44.00 -18.92 -6.62
N THR A 795 -45.04 -19.77 -6.71
CA THR A 795 -45.85 -19.92 -7.92
C THR A 795 -47.34 -20.03 -7.61
N ALA A 796 -48.18 -19.45 -8.48
CA ALA A 796 -49.62 -19.56 -8.38
C ALA A 796 -50.10 -21.00 -8.63
N GLY A 797 -51.00 -21.50 -7.78
CA GLY A 797 -51.54 -22.86 -7.82
C GLY A 797 -53.04 -22.91 -8.12
N GLY A 798 -53.49 -24.02 -8.69
CA GLY A 798 -54.90 -24.23 -9.03
C GLY A 798 -55.85 -24.08 -7.83
N GLY A 799 -56.99 -23.42 -8.04
CA GLY A 799 -58.03 -23.25 -7.03
C GLY A 799 -57.71 -22.24 -5.93
N GLY A 800 -56.97 -21.17 -6.24
CA GLY A 800 -56.60 -20.11 -5.28
C GLY A 800 -55.50 -20.53 -4.29
N ARG A 801 -54.71 -21.54 -4.66
CA ARG A 801 -53.55 -22.00 -3.88
C ARG A 801 -52.27 -21.40 -4.42
N TRP A 802 -51.17 -21.70 -3.76
CA TRP A 802 -49.82 -21.39 -4.23
C TRP A 802 -48.86 -22.53 -3.87
N ASN A 803 -47.65 -22.48 -4.41
CA ASN A 803 -46.57 -23.39 -4.07
C ASN A 803 -45.32 -22.56 -3.73
N ALA A 804 -44.58 -22.98 -2.72
CA ALA A 804 -43.23 -22.49 -2.45
C ALA A 804 -42.20 -23.43 -3.07
N GLN A 805 -41.11 -22.88 -3.57
CA GLN A 805 -39.89 -23.59 -3.97
C GLN A 805 -38.71 -22.91 -3.26
N VAL A 806 -37.75 -23.72 -2.84
CA VAL A 806 -36.47 -23.24 -2.29
C VAL A 806 -35.37 -23.97 -3.03
N THR A 807 -34.42 -23.22 -3.57
CA THR A 807 -33.14 -23.75 -4.06
C THR A 807 -32.15 -23.72 -2.90
N ILE A 808 -31.21 -24.66 -2.88
CA ILE A 808 -30.15 -24.78 -1.87
C ILE A 808 -28.84 -24.99 -2.62
N THR A 809 -27.87 -24.12 -2.35
CA THR A 809 -26.47 -24.31 -2.74
C THR A 809 -25.70 -24.87 -1.53
N VAL A 810 -24.82 -25.84 -1.76
CA VAL A 810 -23.98 -26.46 -0.73
C VAL A 810 -22.52 -26.37 -1.13
N HIS A 811 -21.67 -25.93 -0.21
CA HIS A 811 -20.23 -25.88 -0.36
C HIS A 811 -19.53 -26.91 0.54
N THR A 812 -18.27 -27.19 0.20
CA THR A 812 -17.28 -27.78 1.10
C THR A 812 -16.71 -26.70 2.02
N GLY A 813 -16.02 -27.09 3.10
CA GLY A 813 -15.29 -26.18 4.01
C GLY A 813 -14.13 -25.39 3.41
N SER A 814 -14.06 -25.24 2.08
CA SER A 814 -13.14 -24.40 1.32
C SER A 814 -13.87 -23.64 0.20
N GLU A 815 -15.18 -23.42 0.37
CA GLU A 815 -16.10 -22.72 -0.54
C GLU A 815 -16.18 -23.25 -1.98
N VAL A 816 -15.75 -24.50 -2.21
CA VAL A 816 -15.97 -25.20 -3.49
C VAL A 816 -17.32 -25.92 -3.47
N PRO A 817 -18.18 -25.79 -4.51
CA PRO A 817 -19.48 -26.45 -4.57
C PRO A 817 -19.44 -27.98 -4.38
N ALA A 818 -20.30 -28.48 -3.48
CA ALA A 818 -20.32 -29.87 -3.04
C ALA A 818 -21.42 -30.67 -3.75
N SER A 819 -21.04 -31.45 -4.77
CA SER A 819 -21.93 -32.35 -5.52
C SER A 819 -22.26 -33.63 -4.75
N GLY A 820 -23.49 -34.15 -4.90
CA GLY A 820 -23.94 -35.42 -4.32
C GLY A 820 -24.36 -35.36 -2.84
N VAL A 821 -24.37 -34.17 -2.24
CA VAL A 821 -24.83 -33.97 -0.85
C VAL A 821 -26.34 -34.10 -0.77
N THR A 822 -26.83 -34.94 0.14
CA THR A 822 -28.25 -35.01 0.50
C THR A 822 -28.59 -33.87 1.46
N VAL A 823 -29.31 -32.87 0.98
CA VAL A 823 -29.94 -31.82 1.80
C VAL A 823 -31.25 -32.37 2.37
N THR A 824 -31.48 -32.20 3.67
CA THR A 824 -32.80 -32.46 4.30
C THR A 824 -33.22 -31.26 5.15
N GLY A 825 -34.50 -30.90 5.08
CA GLY A 825 -35.08 -29.83 5.88
C GLY A 825 -36.58 -29.99 6.13
N SER A 826 -37.18 -29.01 6.81
CA SER A 826 -38.57 -29.03 7.24
C SER A 826 -39.30 -27.72 6.93
N TRP A 827 -40.60 -27.82 6.65
CA TRP A 827 -41.45 -26.67 6.34
C TRP A 827 -42.30 -26.25 7.53
N SER A 828 -42.47 -24.95 7.79
CA SER A 828 -43.36 -24.45 8.86
C SER A 828 -44.84 -24.78 8.61
N ALA A 829 -45.23 -25.04 7.35
CA ALA A 829 -46.52 -25.62 6.97
C ALA A 829 -46.59 -27.16 7.12
N GLY A 830 -45.67 -27.76 7.90
CA GLY A 830 -45.63 -29.16 8.30
C GLY A 830 -44.97 -30.10 7.28
N GLY A 831 -44.22 -31.08 7.77
CA GLY A 831 -43.55 -32.11 6.96
C GLY A 831 -42.16 -31.71 6.45
N SER A 832 -41.34 -32.71 6.16
CA SER A 832 -39.98 -32.57 5.64
C SER A 832 -39.91 -32.60 4.11
N ALA A 833 -38.79 -32.16 3.56
CA ALA A 833 -38.37 -32.36 2.19
C ALA A 833 -36.86 -32.60 2.13
N SER A 834 -36.39 -33.25 1.06
CA SER A 834 -34.98 -33.46 0.80
C SER A 834 -34.69 -33.39 -0.70
N CYS A 835 -33.45 -33.07 -1.05
CA CYS A 835 -32.91 -33.11 -2.41
C CYS A 835 -31.43 -33.52 -2.38
N VAL A 836 -30.85 -33.83 -3.54
CA VAL A 836 -29.43 -34.19 -3.67
C VAL A 836 -28.77 -33.23 -4.65
N THR A 837 -27.64 -32.64 -4.26
CA THR A 837 -26.96 -31.60 -5.05
C THR A 837 -26.37 -32.14 -6.35
N ASN A 838 -26.47 -31.33 -7.40
CA ASN A 838 -25.90 -31.59 -8.72
C ASN A 838 -24.40 -31.26 -8.77
N GLY A 839 -23.79 -31.39 -9.95
CA GLY A 839 -22.37 -31.08 -10.19
C GLY A 839 -21.95 -29.62 -9.94
N SER A 840 -22.91 -28.71 -9.72
CA SER A 840 -22.70 -27.31 -9.35
C SER A 840 -23.01 -27.03 -7.87
N GLY A 841 -23.20 -28.07 -7.04
CA GLY A 841 -23.52 -27.94 -5.62
C GLY A 841 -24.98 -27.58 -5.31
N VAL A 842 -25.88 -27.57 -6.31
CA VAL A 842 -27.25 -27.04 -6.17
C VAL A 842 -28.32 -28.14 -6.20
N CYS A 843 -29.35 -28.03 -5.36
CA CYS A 843 -30.63 -28.73 -5.55
C CYS A 843 -31.82 -27.95 -4.99
N SER A 844 -33.05 -28.31 -5.38
CA SER A 844 -34.26 -27.59 -4.95
C SER A 844 -35.30 -28.50 -4.30
N VAL A 845 -36.04 -27.95 -3.33
CA VAL A 845 -37.21 -28.56 -2.68
C VAL A 845 -38.47 -27.74 -2.98
N SER A 846 -39.68 -28.30 -2.76
CA SER A 846 -40.92 -27.54 -2.98
C SER A 846 -42.08 -27.98 -2.08
N LYS A 847 -42.93 -27.02 -1.71
CA LYS A 847 -44.13 -27.18 -0.88
C LYS A 847 -45.38 -26.76 -1.65
N ASN A 848 -46.04 -27.73 -2.25
CA ASN A 848 -47.19 -27.51 -3.13
C ASN A 848 -48.51 -27.40 -2.36
N ASN A 849 -49.53 -26.79 -3.00
CA ASN A 849 -50.92 -26.68 -2.50
C ASN A 849 -51.11 -25.89 -1.18
N LEU A 850 -50.27 -24.88 -0.93
CA LEU A 850 -50.45 -23.94 0.19
C LEU A 850 -51.77 -23.16 0.02
N LYS A 851 -52.50 -22.96 1.13
CA LYS A 851 -53.84 -22.35 1.11
C LYS A 851 -53.76 -20.84 0.83
N ALA A 852 -54.83 -20.29 0.22
CA ALA A 852 -54.97 -18.86 -0.08
C ALA A 852 -54.62 -17.91 1.09
N ASN A 853 -54.92 -18.34 2.32
CA ASN A 853 -54.78 -17.59 3.57
C ASN A 853 -53.46 -17.85 4.32
N VAL A 854 -52.51 -18.58 3.72
CA VAL A 854 -51.12 -18.68 4.18
C VAL A 854 -50.33 -17.68 3.35
N SER A 855 -49.76 -16.65 3.99
CA SER A 855 -49.04 -15.54 3.33
C SER A 855 -47.57 -15.82 3.07
N SER A 856 -46.97 -16.74 3.84
CA SER A 856 -45.59 -17.18 3.68
C SER A 856 -45.42 -18.58 4.29
N VAL A 857 -44.32 -19.24 3.97
CA VAL A 857 -43.89 -20.48 4.61
C VAL A 857 -42.37 -20.48 4.76
N ASN A 858 -41.87 -21.01 5.86
CA ASN A 858 -40.44 -21.13 6.10
C ASN A 858 -39.97 -22.53 5.70
N PHE A 859 -38.79 -22.62 5.10
CA PHE A 859 -38.03 -23.86 5.01
C PHE A 859 -36.78 -23.74 5.88
N THR A 860 -36.52 -24.76 6.70
CA THR A 860 -35.35 -24.85 7.57
C THR A 860 -34.54 -26.07 7.17
N VAL A 861 -33.29 -25.89 6.77
CA VAL A 861 -32.34 -27.00 6.59
C VAL A 861 -32.04 -27.60 7.96
N THR A 862 -32.11 -28.93 8.06
CA THR A 862 -31.90 -29.67 9.31
C THR A 862 -30.68 -30.58 9.26
N SER A 863 -30.23 -31.00 8.07
CA SER A 863 -29.00 -31.78 7.90
C SER A 863 -28.50 -31.79 6.45
N LEU A 864 -27.18 -31.80 6.30
CA LEU A 864 -26.47 -32.18 5.07
C LEU A 864 -25.78 -33.54 5.28
N SER A 865 -25.69 -34.37 4.24
CA SER A 865 -24.91 -35.62 4.29
C SER A 865 -24.50 -36.13 2.91
N ASP A 866 -23.21 -36.38 2.72
CA ASP A 866 -22.58 -37.08 1.59
C ASP A 866 -22.11 -38.52 1.95
N GLY A 867 -21.99 -38.82 3.24
CA GLY A 867 -21.46 -40.07 3.79
C GLY A 867 -20.01 -39.99 4.30
N SER A 868 -19.33 -38.85 4.17
CA SER A 868 -17.92 -38.64 4.52
C SER A 868 -17.63 -37.35 5.30
N SER A 869 -18.43 -36.30 5.09
CA SER A 869 -18.21 -34.96 5.61
C SER A 869 -19.16 -34.61 6.76
N THR A 870 -18.70 -33.73 7.65
CA THR A 870 -19.50 -33.20 8.75
C THR A 870 -20.24 -31.94 8.33
N TYR A 871 -21.55 -31.86 8.60
CA TYR A 871 -22.33 -30.65 8.38
C TYR A 871 -21.94 -29.57 9.39
N ASN A 872 -21.31 -28.49 8.93
CA ASN A 872 -21.00 -27.31 9.73
C ASN A 872 -22.07 -26.22 9.54
N SER A 873 -23.18 -26.33 10.27
CA SER A 873 -24.24 -25.31 10.24
C SER A 873 -23.80 -23.94 10.81
N GLY A 874 -22.58 -23.82 11.36
CA GLY A 874 -21.97 -22.55 11.77
C GLY A 874 -21.22 -21.81 10.65
N ALA A 875 -20.96 -22.48 9.52
CA ALA A 875 -20.45 -21.86 8.29
C ALA A 875 -21.56 -21.65 7.22
N ASN A 876 -22.82 -21.94 7.58
CA ASN A 876 -23.97 -21.60 6.77
C ASN A 876 -23.98 -20.08 6.50
N HIS A 877 -24.03 -19.70 5.23
CA HIS A 877 -24.06 -18.31 4.80
C HIS A 877 -25.05 -18.11 3.65
N ASP A 878 -25.11 -16.87 3.18
CA ASP A 878 -26.08 -16.34 2.24
C ASP A 878 -25.42 -15.12 1.55
N PRO A 879 -25.20 -15.13 0.23
CA PRO A 879 -24.52 -14.04 -0.47
C PRO A 879 -25.42 -12.84 -0.81
N ASP A 880 -26.75 -12.99 -0.80
CA ASP A 880 -27.71 -11.97 -1.28
C ASP A 880 -28.56 -11.36 -0.15
N GLY A 881 -28.77 -12.12 0.93
CA GLY A 881 -29.40 -11.68 2.17
C GLY A 881 -30.89 -11.99 2.32
N ASP A 882 -31.51 -12.82 1.48
CA ASP A 882 -32.93 -13.20 1.62
C ASP A 882 -33.24 -14.17 2.77
N SER A 883 -32.20 -14.83 3.33
CA SER A 883 -32.29 -15.89 4.34
C SER A 883 -31.30 -15.70 5.51
N ASN A 884 -30.74 -16.80 6.01
CA ASN A 884 -29.57 -16.84 6.91
C ASN A 884 -28.73 -18.13 6.71
N GLY A 885 -28.72 -18.68 5.49
CA GLY A 885 -28.10 -19.97 5.15
C GLY A 885 -28.72 -21.20 5.83
N THR A 886 -29.68 -21.03 6.74
CA THR A 886 -30.28 -22.12 7.52
C THR A 886 -31.81 -22.13 7.42
N VAL A 887 -32.42 -20.95 7.34
CA VAL A 887 -33.87 -20.75 7.26
C VAL A 887 -34.18 -19.63 6.28
N ILE A 888 -35.00 -19.93 5.27
CA ILE A 888 -35.61 -18.93 4.39
C ILE A 888 -37.13 -18.81 4.65
N THR A 889 -37.69 -17.62 4.42
CA THR A 889 -39.13 -17.35 4.43
C THR A 889 -39.65 -17.10 3.00
N VAL A 890 -40.18 -18.12 2.33
CA VAL A 890 -40.82 -17.93 1.02
C VAL A 890 -42.17 -17.24 1.20
N VAL A 891 -42.34 -16.05 0.61
CA VAL A 891 -43.59 -15.27 0.60
C VAL A 891 -44.48 -15.72 -0.57
N LYS A 892 -45.80 -15.57 -0.42
CA LYS A 892 -46.82 -15.99 -1.40
C LYS A 892 -46.86 -15.11 -2.66
#